data_AF-A0A9J7KFW5-F1
#
_entry.id   AF-A0A9J7KFW5-F1
#
_cell.length_a   1.000
_cell.length_b   1.000
_cell.length_c   1.000
_cell.angle_alpha   90.00
_cell.angle_beta   90.00
_cell.angle_gamma   90.00
#
_symmetry.space_group_name_H-M   'P 1'
#
loop_
_entity.id
_entity.type
_entity.pdbx_description
1 polymer ?
#
loop_
_entity_poly.entity_id
_entity_poly.type
_entity_poly.pdbx_seq_one_letter_code
_entity_poly.pdbx_strand_id
1 'polypeptide(L)'
;MEVSVNKLETLPDGISRLQLHELYVPNNRFKEIPDEICSLLQLKTFSVGRNPLKSLPDKISQLTGLRTMFMNSCQFDEFPRQVLQLEGLKELYMRNWAGEGKPSPVPKDIGTLKNLQVLDLRSSGLESLPDGVGELEQLRYLDISRNRFTSVPEQIMNLPNIEKLDLSDNNISSLPLSLCRLAKLKDMAISGNPLTYPPADVCDKGTAAIMDFLRRELKNMEERELRKVFHRFSQSVTESSEVEDLGGALGLTADEMINIQASRNTKPSSQAYKVLSKWKETDREASMDKLEKELSESGMSHLVEKASRIQSQPAKRPADTSGGPPTKRRAAGGPSSVNSEDKLAQLQGENRTLKAQVQKLQGSQKPRSREPGDKPVVMLLNDEYGIRKGGISTINREIGCLLVSKGAEVLCTVLNATQQDKDDAAADGIRLIFPATFERDPRKPELHWLTFDHQTRYPDLPSHVDFIVGHVHITSHAARRIKDRFPVAKLVQVTHVMPEDTSHYKGVERVLSIGKESDNILDDLRHADVIFSVGPLMYDYYKHQTKQLKLPHHKLLPKPSNIFINLHPVPPLGTETKVVLSIGRVKGVERLKGYDLAAKSMWDVMKELTNTKWRLRGVTKEDFRGSQEIINANKDKVEFVPFTPLEYGTQEELRDDMGRADVVLMPSRAEPFGLVGLEAIAAGVPVVISHKSGLAKFLKTQDPEFDRTIVEIGDDDDKAAQTLSKRIIDILKDGPREFQAAQSLKKKLLDSKYWTESHTNVLQTFGLEG
;
A
#
# COMPACT_ATOMS: atom_id res chain seq x y z
N MET A 1 -5.89 53.53 13.58
CA MET A 1 -4.53 54.13 13.58
C MET A 1 -3.66 53.27 12.67
N GLU A 2 -3.01 53.88 11.67
CA GLU A 2 -2.12 53.21 10.72
C GLU A 2 -0.70 53.76 10.90
N VAL A 3 0.23 52.88 11.27
CA VAL A 3 1.64 53.19 11.53
C VAL A 3 2.52 52.16 10.84
N SER A 4 2.37 52.07 9.53
CA SER A 4 3.06 51.10 8.68
C SER A 4 4.40 51.66 8.17
N VAL A 5 5.44 50.83 8.05
CA VAL A 5 6.71 51.20 7.38
C VAL A 5 7.51 52.31 8.09
N ASN A 6 7.56 52.30 9.42
CA ASN A 6 8.21 53.37 10.21
C ASN A 6 9.45 52.90 10.99
N LYS A 7 9.92 51.67 10.78
CA LYS A 7 11.06 51.04 11.49
C LYS A 7 10.91 51.07 13.03
N LEU A 8 9.69 51.18 13.54
CA LEU A 8 9.43 51.27 14.98
C LEU A 8 9.76 49.96 15.69
N GLU A 9 10.36 50.06 16.88
CA GLU A 9 10.69 48.91 17.72
C GLU A 9 9.69 48.70 18.86
N THR A 10 9.02 49.77 19.30
CA THR A 10 7.97 49.76 20.31
C THR A 10 6.90 50.81 20.04
N LEU A 11 5.74 50.68 20.69
CA LEU A 11 4.68 51.67 20.68
C LEU A 11 4.91 52.68 21.80
N PRO A 12 4.45 53.93 21.65
CA PRO A 12 4.59 54.93 22.72
C PRO A 12 3.75 54.56 23.95
N ASP A 13 4.29 54.82 25.14
CA ASP A 13 3.72 54.47 26.47
C ASP A 13 2.26 54.95 26.68
N GLY A 14 1.83 55.99 25.96
CA GLY A 14 0.48 56.54 26.02
C GLY A 14 -0.58 55.81 25.19
N ILE A 15 -0.22 54.74 24.45
CA ILE A 15 -1.13 54.08 23.51
C ILE A 15 -2.41 53.57 24.18
N SER A 16 -2.32 53.10 25.42
CA SER A 16 -3.44 52.58 26.22
C SER A 16 -4.54 53.62 26.51
N ARG A 17 -4.24 54.91 26.36
CA ARG A 17 -5.20 56.01 26.57
C ARG A 17 -6.06 56.29 25.33
N LEU A 18 -5.74 55.69 24.20
CA LEU A 18 -6.44 55.91 22.94
C LEU A 18 -7.67 54.99 22.84
N GLN A 19 -8.76 55.50 22.27
CA GLN A 19 -9.97 54.72 21.99
C GLN A 19 -9.95 54.17 20.55
N LEU A 20 -9.05 53.21 20.31
CA LEU A 20 -8.84 52.65 18.97
C LEU A 20 -9.80 51.49 18.67
N HIS A 21 -10.41 51.55 17.48
CA HIS A 21 -11.17 50.43 16.90
C HIS A 21 -10.32 49.59 15.96
N GLU A 22 -9.32 50.20 15.32
CA GLU A 22 -8.42 49.54 14.38
C GLU A 22 -6.99 50.02 14.60
N LEU A 23 -6.05 49.08 14.60
CA LEU A 23 -4.63 49.33 14.76
C LEU A 23 -3.85 48.55 13.71
N TYR A 24 -3.18 49.26 12.81
CA TYR A 24 -2.29 48.70 11.80
C TYR A 24 -0.87 49.16 12.06
N VAL A 25 0.02 48.23 12.38
CA VAL A 25 1.45 48.48 12.58
C VAL A 25 2.37 47.57 11.75
N PRO A 26 2.00 47.12 10.53
CA PRO A 26 2.83 46.19 9.78
C PRO A 26 4.12 46.83 9.24
N ASN A 27 5.11 46.00 8.89
CA ASN A 27 6.39 46.43 8.32
C ASN A 27 7.19 47.37 9.26
N ASN A 28 7.35 46.98 10.52
CA ASN A 28 8.19 47.69 11.48
C ASN A 28 9.27 46.72 12.00
N ARG A 29 9.77 46.94 13.22
CA ARG A 29 10.82 46.13 13.87
C ARG A 29 10.39 45.63 15.26
N PHE A 30 9.09 45.50 15.49
CA PHE A 30 8.54 45.00 16.76
C PHE A 30 9.01 43.56 17.01
N LYS A 31 9.74 43.35 18.11
CA LYS A 31 10.14 42.01 18.58
C LYS A 31 9.12 41.41 19.54
N GLU A 32 8.41 42.28 20.24
CA GLU A 32 7.31 41.98 21.13
C GLU A 32 6.23 43.05 20.99
N ILE A 33 5.03 42.73 21.46
CA ILE A 33 3.93 43.66 21.54
C ILE A 33 3.68 44.02 23.00
N PRO A 34 3.71 45.32 23.37
CA PRO A 34 3.57 45.74 24.76
C PRO A 34 2.20 45.34 25.34
N ASP A 35 2.19 44.95 26.62
CA ASP A 35 0.99 44.55 27.38
C ASP A 35 -0.08 45.67 27.37
N GLU A 36 0.33 46.92 27.23
CA GLU A 36 -0.51 48.12 27.15
C GLU A 36 -1.53 48.04 26.01
N ILE A 37 -1.25 47.31 24.92
CA ILE A 37 -2.22 47.10 23.84
C ILE A 37 -3.47 46.36 24.37
N CYS A 38 -3.31 45.48 25.35
CA CYS A 38 -4.42 44.70 25.91
C CYS A 38 -5.46 45.57 26.64
N SER A 39 -5.15 46.84 26.92
CA SER A 39 -6.09 47.83 27.48
C SER A 39 -7.01 48.46 26.43
N LEU A 40 -6.78 48.22 25.13
CA LEU A 40 -7.59 48.77 24.03
C LEU A 40 -8.88 47.94 23.83
N LEU A 41 -9.77 47.97 24.81
CA LEU A 41 -10.98 47.10 24.85
C LEU A 41 -11.96 47.30 23.69
N GLN A 42 -11.87 48.42 22.96
CA GLN A 42 -12.70 48.72 21.78
C GLN A 42 -12.08 48.23 20.46
N LEU A 43 -10.89 47.63 20.50
CA LEU A 43 -10.16 47.20 19.31
C LEU A 43 -10.88 46.02 18.64
N LYS A 44 -11.23 46.20 17.37
CA LYS A 44 -11.89 45.22 16.49
C LYS A 44 -10.92 44.62 15.49
N THR A 45 -9.96 45.40 15.01
CA THR A 45 -8.96 44.96 14.02
C THR A 45 -7.56 45.27 14.51
N PHE A 46 -6.70 44.25 14.51
CA PHE A 46 -5.28 44.41 14.85
C PHE A 46 -4.38 43.77 13.81
N SER A 47 -3.58 44.58 13.13
CA SER A 47 -2.61 44.15 12.13
C SER A 47 -1.19 44.44 12.58
N VAL A 48 -0.38 43.40 12.66
CA VAL A 48 0.98 43.44 13.18
C VAL A 48 1.97 42.68 12.28
N GLY A 49 1.53 42.27 11.09
CA GLY A 49 2.34 41.47 10.17
C GLY A 49 3.66 42.14 9.74
N ARG A 50 4.60 41.34 9.24
CA ARG A 50 5.94 41.79 8.80
C ARG A 50 6.70 42.52 9.92
N ASN A 51 6.69 41.90 11.10
CA ASN A 51 7.50 42.27 12.26
C ASN A 51 8.19 41.00 12.79
N PRO A 52 9.40 41.09 13.35
CA PRO A 52 10.13 39.94 13.90
C PRO A 52 9.55 39.48 15.26
N LEU A 53 8.23 39.37 15.37
CA LEU A 53 7.54 38.95 16.58
C LEU A 53 7.78 37.48 16.88
N LYS A 54 8.13 37.20 18.15
CA LYS A 54 8.32 35.83 18.66
C LYS A 54 7.18 35.33 19.54
N SER A 55 6.41 36.24 20.13
CA SER A 55 5.29 35.95 21.03
C SER A 55 4.23 37.06 20.96
N LEU A 56 3.05 36.77 21.51
CA LEU A 56 2.00 37.74 21.79
C LEU A 56 1.93 37.95 23.32
N PRO A 57 1.43 39.10 23.80
CA PRO A 57 1.29 39.36 25.23
C PRO A 57 0.31 38.37 25.87
N ASP A 58 0.61 37.93 27.10
CA ASP A 58 -0.19 36.92 27.80
C ASP A 58 -1.60 37.42 28.14
N LYS A 59 -1.78 38.74 28.25
CA LYS A 59 -3.06 39.40 28.50
C LYS A 59 -3.89 39.66 27.24
N ILE A 60 -3.49 39.16 26.07
CA ILE A 60 -4.19 39.48 24.80
C ILE A 60 -5.67 39.06 24.82
N SER A 61 -6.02 38.07 25.64
CA SER A 61 -7.40 37.64 25.90
C SER A 61 -8.33 38.75 26.43
N GLN A 62 -7.79 39.84 26.97
CA GLN A 62 -8.57 41.02 27.37
C GLN A 62 -9.23 41.74 26.18
N LEU A 63 -8.70 41.54 24.97
CA LEU A 63 -9.25 42.09 23.73
C LEU A 63 -10.48 41.30 23.25
N THR A 64 -11.49 41.19 24.11
CA THR A 64 -12.74 40.44 23.85
C THR A 64 -13.56 41.00 22.67
N GLY A 65 -13.33 42.28 22.32
CA GLY A 65 -13.90 42.96 21.17
C GLY A 65 -13.21 42.64 19.83
N LEU A 66 -12.05 41.99 19.83
CA LEU A 66 -11.26 41.76 18.62
C LEU A 66 -11.99 40.77 17.69
N ARG A 67 -12.03 41.11 16.40
CA ARG A 67 -12.71 40.34 15.35
C ARG A 67 -11.75 39.89 14.26
N THR A 68 -10.81 40.74 13.88
CA THR A 68 -9.86 40.47 12.80
C THR A 68 -8.44 40.67 13.28
N MET A 69 -7.59 39.68 13.03
CA MET A 69 -6.17 39.74 13.37
C MET A 69 -5.29 39.37 12.18
N PHE A 70 -4.36 40.25 11.82
CA PHE A 70 -3.36 40.01 10.78
C PHE A 70 -1.97 39.88 11.39
N MET A 71 -1.37 38.70 11.28
CA MET A 71 -0.03 38.37 11.76
C MET A 71 0.85 37.77 10.65
N ASN A 72 0.58 38.15 9.41
CA ASN A 72 1.30 37.64 8.23
C ASN A 72 2.81 37.96 8.31
N SER A 73 3.66 37.00 7.97
CA SER A 73 5.12 37.19 7.88
C SER A 73 5.75 37.68 9.19
N CYS A 74 5.28 37.12 10.31
CA CYS A 74 5.97 37.25 11.60
C CYS A 74 7.07 36.18 11.73
N GLN A 75 7.73 36.10 12.88
CA GLN A 75 8.84 35.16 13.12
C GLN A 75 8.61 34.36 14.41
N PHE A 76 7.39 33.84 14.58
CA PHE A 76 7.07 33.09 15.79
C PHE A 76 7.88 31.79 15.82
N ASP A 77 8.46 31.50 16.99
CA ASP A 77 9.24 30.27 17.22
C ASP A 77 8.31 29.03 17.34
N GLU A 78 7.10 29.23 17.90
CA GLU A 78 6.00 28.26 17.93
C GLU A 78 4.66 28.96 17.62
N PHE A 79 3.61 28.20 17.32
CA PHE A 79 2.27 28.76 17.09
C PHE A 79 1.84 29.56 18.34
N PRO A 80 1.46 30.84 18.19
CA PRO A 80 1.20 31.75 19.31
C PRO A 80 -0.10 31.36 20.01
N ARG A 81 -0.03 30.45 20.99
CA ARG A 81 -1.19 29.92 21.73
C ARG A 81 -2.08 31.00 22.35
N GLN A 82 -1.52 32.16 22.67
CA GLN A 82 -2.25 33.32 23.17
C GLN A 82 -3.38 33.76 22.23
N VAL A 83 -3.22 33.61 20.89
CA VAL A 83 -4.28 33.94 19.93
C VAL A 83 -5.52 33.05 20.10
N LEU A 84 -5.35 31.84 20.63
CA LEU A 84 -6.42 30.87 20.86
C LEU A 84 -7.35 31.25 22.03
N GLN A 85 -6.96 32.26 22.81
CA GLN A 85 -7.76 32.80 23.90
C GLN A 85 -8.71 33.92 23.45
N LEU A 86 -8.64 34.33 22.17
CA LEU A 86 -9.49 35.36 21.60
C LEU A 86 -10.81 34.76 21.09
N GLU A 87 -11.69 34.33 22.00
CA GLU A 87 -12.94 33.62 21.66
C GLU A 87 -13.87 34.39 20.71
N GLY A 88 -13.77 35.73 20.69
CA GLY A 88 -14.54 36.61 19.80
C GLY A 88 -14.00 36.73 18.37
N LEU A 89 -12.85 36.13 18.06
CA LEU A 89 -12.16 36.30 16.77
C LEU A 89 -12.95 35.64 15.64
N LYS A 90 -13.09 36.36 14.53
CA LYS A 90 -13.78 35.93 13.30
C LYS A 90 -12.81 35.66 12.16
N GLU A 91 -11.71 36.39 12.10
CA GLU A 91 -10.76 36.30 10.99
C GLU A 91 -9.33 36.27 11.52
N LEU A 92 -8.60 35.24 11.15
CA LEU A 92 -7.21 35.04 11.53
C LEU A 92 -6.34 34.82 10.29
N TYR A 93 -5.47 35.79 10.03
CA TYR A 93 -4.52 35.74 8.92
C TYR A 93 -3.11 35.58 9.44
N MET A 94 -2.51 34.44 9.14
CA MET A 94 -1.20 34.03 9.63
C MET A 94 -0.31 33.52 8.49
N ARG A 95 -0.36 34.13 7.31
CA ARG A 95 0.47 33.68 6.20
C ARG A 95 1.97 33.74 6.55
N ASN A 96 2.72 32.66 6.35
CA ASN A 96 4.16 32.60 6.63
C ASN A 96 4.47 33.08 8.05
N TRP A 97 3.75 32.57 9.05
CA TRP A 97 3.84 33.04 10.44
C TRP A 97 5.10 32.56 11.18
N ALA A 98 5.70 31.45 10.76
CA ALA A 98 6.86 30.85 11.41
C ALA A 98 8.18 31.51 10.95
N GLY A 99 9.17 31.57 11.84
CA GLY A 99 10.55 31.99 11.52
C GLY A 99 11.32 30.98 10.64
N GLU A 100 12.66 31.10 10.57
CA GLU A 100 13.55 30.26 9.73
C GLU A 100 13.66 28.76 10.13
N GLY A 101 12.64 28.19 10.79
CA GLY A 101 12.60 26.82 11.29
C GLY A 101 11.44 25.99 10.72
N LYS A 102 11.39 24.70 11.08
CA LYS A 102 10.19 23.88 10.83
C LYS A 102 9.03 24.46 11.68
N PRO A 103 7.86 24.74 11.09
CA PRO A 103 6.71 25.26 11.85
C PRO A 103 6.30 24.26 12.93
N SER A 104 5.93 24.77 14.11
CA SER A 104 5.25 23.94 15.09
C SER A 104 3.85 23.56 14.57
N PRO A 105 3.31 22.40 14.95
CA PRO A 105 1.91 22.07 14.66
C PRO A 105 0.95 23.13 15.20
N VAL A 106 -0.15 23.36 14.49
CA VAL A 106 -1.27 24.14 15.03
C VAL A 106 -1.85 23.36 16.24
N PRO A 107 -2.05 24.00 17.41
CA PRO A 107 -2.62 23.32 18.57
C PRO A 107 -4.08 22.91 18.34
N LYS A 108 -4.50 21.78 18.93
CA LYS A 108 -5.92 21.36 18.93
C LYS A 108 -6.86 22.42 19.53
N ASP A 109 -6.32 23.26 20.42
CA ASP A 109 -7.05 24.35 21.04
C ASP A 109 -7.48 25.42 20.02
N ILE A 110 -7.06 25.35 18.75
CA ILE A 110 -7.66 26.17 17.67
C ILE A 110 -9.19 26.01 17.60
N GLY A 111 -9.71 24.83 17.99
CA GLY A 111 -11.14 24.56 18.05
C GLY A 111 -11.91 25.41 19.08
N THR A 112 -11.25 26.13 20.00
CA THR A 112 -11.90 27.06 20.94
C THR A 112 -12.43 28.31 20.25
N LEU A 113 -11.90 28.66 19.07
CA LEU A 113 -12.31 29.84 18.30
C LEU A 113 -13.63 29.58 17.55
N LYS A 114 -14.72 29.33 18.29
CA LYS A 114 -16.04 28.94 17.75
C LYS A 114 -16.66 29.96 16.79
N ASN A 115 -16.21 31.21 16.85
CA ASN A 115 -16.66 32.30 15.98
C ASN A 115 -15.84 32.47 14.70
N LEU A 116 -14.77 31.68 14.50
CA LEU A 116 -13.84 31.85 13.40
C LEU A 116 -14.51 31.51 12.06
N GLN A 117 -14.48 32.46 11.13
CA GLN A 117 -15.03 32.39 9.78
C GLN A 117 -13.95 32.30 8.71
N VAL A 118 -12.78 32.89 8.96
CA VAL A 118 -11.63 32.87 8.07
C VAL A 118 -10.38 32.42 8.80
N LEU A 119 -9.70 31.42 8.24
CA LEU A 119 -8.40 30.94 8.70
C LEU A 119 -7.43 30.85 7.51
N ASP A 120 -6.42 31.72 7.50
CA ASP A 120 -5.34 31.70 6.52
C ASP A 120 -4.03 31.26 7.19
N LEU A 121 -3.57 30.07 6.80
CA LEU A 121 -2.32 29.43 7.23
C LEU A 121 -1.38 29.20 6.03
N ARG A 122 -1.53 29.98 4.96
CA ARG A 122 -0.77 29.86 3.73
C ARG A 122 0.74 29.97 3.96
N SER A 123 1.53 29.22 3.17
CA SER A 123 3.01 29.33 3.18
C SER A 123 3.62 29.14 4.56
N SER A 124 3.04 28.27 5.39
CA SER A 124 3.47 28.06 6.77
C SER A 124 4.27 26.78 6.97
N GLY A 125 4.51 25.99 5.91
CA GLY A 125 5.26 24.72 5.97
C GLY A 125 4.54 23.57 6.68
N LEU A 126 3.22 23.65 6.84
CA LEU A 126 2.41 22.66 7.58
C LEU A 126 2.33 21.32 6.83
N GLU A 127 2.36 20.22 7.57
CA GLU A 127 2.22 18.85 7.05
C GLU A 127 0.87 18.21 7.45
N SER A 128 0.18 18.76 8.45
CA SER A 128 -1.06 18.23 9.04
C SER A 128 -1.87 19.34 9.73
N LEU A 129 -3.17 19.13 9.92
CA LEU A 129 -4.04 19.96 10.77
C LEU A 129 -4.45 19.17 12.02
N PRO A 130 -4.63 19.82 13.19
CA PRO A 130 -5.13 19.16 14.38
C PRO A 130 -6.64 18.94 14.32
N ASP A 131 -7.16 17.97 15.08
CA ASP A 131 -8.60 17.64 15.14
C ASP A 131 -9.49 18.84 15.45
N GLY A 132 -9.00 19.78 16.26
CA GLY A 132 -9.72 21.01 16.61
C GLY A 132 -10.09 21.90 15.42
N VAL A 133 -9.43 21.78 14.27
CA VAL A 133 -9.87 22.47 13.04
C VAL A 133 -11.26 21.99 12.62
N GLY A 134 -11.54 20.70 12.75
CA GLY A 134 -12.86 20.12 12.44
C GLY A 134 -13.97 20.59 13.38
N GLU A 135 -13.65 21.28 14.47
CA GLU A 135 -14.62 21.84 15.42
C GLU A 135 -14.98 23.31 15.13
N LEU A 136 -14.41 23.91 14.09
CA LEU A 136 -14.66 25.30 13.70
C LEU A 136 -15.96 25.42 12.90
N GLU A 137 -17.10 25.30 13.59
CA GLU A 137 -18.43 25.25 12.97
C GLU A 137 -18.76 26.46 12.08
N GLN A 138 -18.22 27.64 12.37
CA GLN A 138 -18.50 28.87 11.63
C GLN A 138 -17.52 29.13 10.48
N LEU A 139 -16.54 28.25 10.26
CA LEU A 139 -15.48 28.46 9.26
C LEU A 139 -16.03 28.40 7.84
N ARG A 140 -15.79 29.47 7.07
CA ARG A 140 -16.24 29.63 5.68
C ARG A 140 -15.09 29.66 4.69
N TYR A 141 -13.91 30.11 5.11
CA TYR A 141 -12.72 30.15 4.26
C TYR A 141 -11.52 29.56 5.00
N LEU A 142 -10.89 28.58 4.37
CA LEU A 142 -9.65 27.96 4.82
C LEU A 142 -8.61 28.03 3.69
N ASP A 143 -7.50 28.71 3.94
CA ASP A 143 -6.32 28.71 3.06
C ASP A 143 -5.18 27.94 3.72
N ILE A 144 -4.86 26.79 3.15
CA ILE A 144 -3.68 25.99 3.50
C ILE A 144 -2.76 25.81 2.29
N SER A 145 -2.82 26.72 1.32
CA SER A 145 -1.97 26.69 0.15
C SER A 145 -0.49 26.87 0.47
N ARG A 146 0.40 26.39 -0.41
CA ARG A 146 1.85 26.52 -0.27
C ARG A 146 2.39 25.88 1.01
N ASN A 147 1.82 24.76 1.41
CA ASN A 147 2.26 23.96 2.55
C ASN A 147 2.86 22.63 2.04
N ARG A 148 2.89 21.59 2.87
CA ARG A 148 3.49 20.28 2.54
C ARG A 148 2.50 19.13 2.76
N PHE A 149 1.21 19.40 2.60
CA PHE A 149 0.17 18.38 2.76
C PHE A 149 0.29 17.33 1.67
N THR A 150 0.37 16.05 2.04
CA THR A 150 0.42 14.92 1.08
C THR A 150 -0.96 14.34 0.76
N SER A 151 -1.96 14.71 1.54
CA SER A 151 -3.38 14.35 1.36
C SER A 151 -4.25 15.48 1.90
N VAL A 152 -5.51 15.53 1.48
CA VAL A 152 -6.51 16.42 2.09
C VAL A 152 -6.71 15.98 3.56
N PRO A 153 -6.52 16.87 4.56
CA PRO A 153 -6.79 16.53 5.96
C PRO A 153 -8.25 16.14 6.21
N GLU A 154 -8.47 15.05 6.94
CA GLU A 154 -9.82 14.54 7.23
C GLU A 154 -10.67 15.54 8.03
N GLN A 155 -10.03 16.40 8.83
CA GLN A 155 -10.67 17.43 9.63
C GLN A 155 -11.47 18.41 8.77
N ILE A 156 -11.08 18.60 7.50
CA ILE A 156 -11.82 19.45 6.56
C ILE A 156 -13.20 18.87 6.27
N MET A 157 -13.38 17.54 6.33
CA MET A 157 -14.67 16.88 6.11
C MET A 157 -15.71 17.21 7.19
N ASN A 158 -15.24 17.71 8.34
CA ASN A 158 -16.09 18.05 9.49
C ASN A 158 -16.46 19.54 9.52
N LEU A 159 -16.17 20.32 8.48
CA LEU A 159 -16.49 21.74 8.40
C LEU A 159 -17.85 21.97 7.69
N PRO A 160 -18.97 22.15 8.42
CA PRO A 160 -20.31 22.17 7.81
C PRO A 160 -20.58 23.43 6.98
N ASN A 161 -19.83 24.51 7.22
CA ASN A 161 -20.05 25.82 6.63
C ASN A 161 -18.95 26.29 5.66
N ILE A 162 -18.00 25.42 5.30
CA ILE A 162 -16.90 25.79 4.42
C ILE A 162 -17.42 26.14 3.02
N GLU A 163 -17.09 27.35 2.54
CA GLU A 163 -17.50 27.87 1.24
C GLU A 163 -16.31 27.96 0.27
N LYS A 164 -15.12 28.22 0.80
CA LYS A 164 -13.87 28.39 0.04
C LYS A 164 -12.74 27.60 0.68
N LEU A 165 -12.05 26.80 -0.12
CA LEU A 165 -10.93 25.96 0.33
C LEU A 165 -9.75 26.08 -0.64
N ASP A 166 -8.62 26.61 -0.17
CA ASP A 166 -7.40 26.66 -0.97
C ASP A 166 -6.40 25.59 -0.50
N LEU A 167 -6.20 24.60 -1.37
CA LEU A 167 -5.23 23.50 -1.22
C LEU A 167 -4.05 23.63 -2.18
N SER A 168 -3.95 24.73 -2.94
CA SER A 168 -2.98 24.88 -4.01
C SER A 168 -1.53 24.80 -3.52
N ASP A 169 -0.60 24.44 -4.42
CA ASP A 169 0.83 24.36 -4.14
C ASP A 169 1.15 23.47 -2.91
N ASN A 170 0.62 22.24 -2.89
CA ASN A 170 0.91 21.22 -1.88
C ASN A 170 1.42 19.93 -2.55
N ASN A 171 1.48 18.82 -1.81
CA ASN A 171 1.92 17.51 -2.29
C ASN A 171 0.78 16.49 -2.37
N ILE A 172 -0.47 16.95 -2.55
CA ILE A 172 -1.67 16.11 -2.54
C ILE A 172 -1.74 15.27 -3.82
N SER A 173 -1.76 13.94 -3.69
CA SER A 173 -1.84 13.03 -4.83
C SER A 173 -3.26 12.65 -5.25
N SER A 174 -4.24 12.79 -4.35
CA SER A 174 -5.64 12.48 -4.66
C SER A 174 -6.61 13.23 -3.77
N LEU A 175 -7.82 13.49 -4.27
CA LEU A 175 -8.93 14.01 -3.47
C LEU A 175 -9.81 12.86 -2.96
N PRO A 176 -10.19 12.84 -1.66
CA PRO A 176 -11.05 11.80 -1.11
C PRO A 176 -12.48 11.92 -1.62
N LEU A 177 -13.20 10.79 -1.73
CA LEU A 177 -14.60 10.80 -2.20
C LEU A 177 -15.50 11.55 -1.22
N SER A 178 -15.18 11.50 0.07
CA SER A 178 -15.89 12.20 1.14
C SER A 178 -15.94 13.73 0.96
N LEU A 179 -15.01 14.32 0.20
CA LEU A 179 -14.96 15.76 -0.05
C LEU A 179 -16.25 16.28 -0.70
N CYS A 180 -16.94 15.43 -1.46
CA CYS A 180 -18.21 15.77 -2.08
C CYS A 180 -19.36 16.06 -1.09
N ARG A 181 -19.19 15.68 0.18
CA ARG A 181 -20.15 15.91 1.28
C ARG A 181 -20.15 17.35 1.79
N LEU A 182 -19.16 18.16 1.43
CA LEU A 182 -19.10 19.57 1.78
C LEU A 182 -20.13 20.37 0.94
N ALA A 183 -21.38 20.37 1.41
CA ALA A 183 -22.54 20.87 0.66
C ALA A 183 -22.47 22.38 0.33
N LYS A 184 -21.71 23.16 1.10
CA LYS A 184 -21.57 24.61 0.91
C LYS A 184 -20.30 25.03 0.17
N LEU A 185 -19.42 24.09 -0.18
CA LEU A 185 -18.17 24.37 -0.87
C LEU A 185 -18.44 24.85 -2.30
N LYS A 186 -18.07 26.09 -2.60
CA LYS A 186 -18.27 26.75 -3.90
C LYS A 186 -16.96 26.91 -4.66
N ASP A 187 -15.89 27.18 -3.95
CA ASP A 187 -14.58 27.50 -4.52
C ASP A 187 -13.50 26.61 -3.90
N MET A 188 -12.81 25.86 -4.74
CA MET A 188 -11.75 24.96 -4.33
C MET A 188 -10.56 25.08 -5.28
N ALA A 189 -9.44 25.58 -4.77
CA ALA A 189 -8.20 25.67 -5.52
C ALA A 189 -7.31 24.47 -5.20
N ILE A 190 -6.88 23.74 -6.24
CA ILE A 190 -6.07 22.52 -6.14
C ILE A 190 -4.82 22.55 -7.03
N SER A 191 -4.58 23.64 -7.75
CA SER A 191 -3.44 23.79 -8.67
C SER A 191 -2.11 23.61 -7.94
N GLY A 192 -1.07 23.16 -8.66
CA GLY A 192 0.25 22.94 -8.05
C GLY A 192 0.34 21.73 -7.12
N ASN A 193 -0.58 20.77 -7.24
CA ASN A 193 -0.52 19.46 -6.58
C ASN A 193 -0.29 18.33 -7.59
N PRO A 194 0.41 17.23 -7.22
CA PRO A 194 0.62 16.07 -8.08
C PRO A 194 -0.61 15.14 -8.11
N LEU A 195 -1.80 15.69 -8.40
CA LEU A 195 -3.05 14.94 -8.40
C LEU A 195 -3.11 13.91 -9.52
N THR A 196 -3.38 12.66 -9.16
CA THR A 196 -3.68 11.56 -10.09
C THR A 196 -5.16 11.20 -10.10
N TYR A 197 -5.94 11.71 -9.13
CA TYR A 197 -7.37 11.47 -9.01
C TYR A 197 -8.06 12.63 -8.29
N PRO A 198 -9.10 13.28 -8.86
CA PRO A 198 -9.73 13.04 -10.16
C PRO A 198 -8.79 13.24 -11.36
N PRO A 199 -9.15 12.75 -12.56
CA PRO A 199 -8.40 13.00 -13.78
C PRO A 199 -8.20 14.50 -14.05
N ALA A 200 -7.11 14.85 -14.75
CA ALA A 200 -6.75 16.24 -15.04
C ALA A 200 -7.88 17.00 -15.77
N ASP A 201 -8.56 16.36 -16.73
CA ASP A 201 -9.64 16.98 -17.50
C ASP A 201 -10.89 17.30 -16.66
N VAL A 202 -11.06 16.65 -15.50
CA VAL A 202 -12.08 16.98 -14.51
C VAL A 202 -11.61 18.14 -13.65
N CYS A 203 -10.34 18.12 -13.24
CA CYS A 203 -9.73 19.17 -12.42
C CYS A 203 -9.73 20.53 -13.15
N ASP A 204 -9.43 20.54 -14.45
CA ASP A 204 -9.38 21.73 -15.30
C ASP A 204 -10.75 22.42 -15.47
N LYS A 205 -11.84 21.67 -15.27
CA LYS A 205 -13.23 22.20 -15.33
C LYS A 205 -13.67 22.86 -14.01
N GLY A 206 -12.83 22.82 -12.97
CA GLY A 206 -13.04 23.52 -11.70
C GLY A 206 -13.92 22.78 -10.68
N THR A 207 -14.20 23.46 -9.57
CA THR A 207 -14.81 22.89 -8.35
C THR A 207 -16.09 22.11 -8.61
N ALA A 208 -17.01 22.64 -9.42
CA ALA A 208 -18.30 21.99 -9.68
C ALA A 208 -18.13 20.62 -10.35
N ALA A 209 -17.27 20.53 -11.38
CA ALA A 209 -17.00 19.30 -12.10
C ALA A 209 -16.30 18.26 -11.21
N ILE A 210 -15.36 18.70 -10.37
CA ILE A 210 -14.69 17.85 -9.37
C ILE A 210 -15.72 17.28 -8.39
N MET A 211 -16.58 18.12 -7.83
CA MET A 211 -17.59 17.70 -6.86
C MET A 211 -18.58 16.72 -7.49
N ASP A 212 -19.03 16.97 -8.72
CA ASP A 212 -19.94 16.05 -9.44
C ASP A 212 -19.28 14.71 -9.77
N PHE A 213 -18.01 14.73 -10.18
CA PHE A 213 -17.22 13.52 -10.39
C PHE A 213 -17.13 12.71 -9.09
N LEU A 214 -16.74 13.33 -7.97
CA LEU A 214 -16.61 12.67 -6.68
C LEU A 214 -17.96 12.12 -6.18
N ARG A 215 -19.07 12.85 -6.37
CA ARG A 215 -20.43 12.34 -6.04
C ARG A 215 -20.77 11.10 -6.85
N ARG A 216 -20.51 11.12 -8.16
CA ARG A 216 -20.78 9.98 -9.04
C ARG A 216 -19.94 8.76 -8.66
N GLU A 217 -18.66 8.97 -8.38
CA GLU A 217 -17.75 7.91 -7.99
C GLU A 217 -18.08 7.33 -6.61
N LEU A 218 -18.47 8.19 -5.65
CA LEU A 218 -19.00 7.74 -4.36
C LEU A 218 -20.25 6.87 -4.54
N LYS A 219 -21.20 7.32 -5.37
CA LYS A 219 -22.41 6.56 -5.66
C LYS A 219 -22.11 5.23 -6.35
N ASN A 220 -21.24 5.22 -7.36
CA ASN A 220 -20.80 4.00 -8.06
C ASN A 220 -20.14 3.01 -7.10
N MET A 221 -19.32 3.52 -6.17
CA MET A 221 -18.66 2.72 -5.16
C MET A 221 -19.68 2.15 -4.17
N GLU A 222 -20.61 2.95 -3.66
CA GLU A 222 -21.71 2.51 -2.78
C GLU A 222 -22.60 1.47 -3.46
N GLU A 223 -22.95 1.67 -4.74
CA GLU A 223 -23.68 0.70 -5.55
C GLU A 223 -22.92 -0.63 -5.72
N ARG A 224 -21.61 -0.56 -5.98
CA ARG A 224 -20.76 -1.75 -6.09
C ARG A 224 -20.68 -2.49 -4.77
N GLU A 225 -20.54 -1.78 -3.65
CA GLU A 225 -20.55 -2.42 -2.33
C GLU A 225 -21.93 -3.02 -2.01
N LEU A 226 -23.03 -2.31 -2.29
CA LEU A 226 -24.37 -2.84 -2.11
C LEU A 226 -24.60 -4.13 -2.93
N ARG A 227 -24.17 -4.18 -4.19
CA ARG A 227 -24.23 -5.39 -5.02
C ARG A 227 -23.47 -6.56 -4.40
N LYS A 228 -22.30 -6.32 -3.81
CA LYS A 228 -21.54 -7.36 -3.10
C LYS A 228 -22.30 -7.86 -1.89
N VAL A 229 -22.95 -6.96 -1.13
CA VAL A 229 -23.72 -7.37 0.04
C VAL A 229 -24.98 -8.14 -0.37
N PHE A 230 -25.70 -7.70 -1.40
CA PHE A 230 -26.81 -8.43 -1.99
C PHE A 230 -26.39 -9.80 -2.51
N HIS A 231 -25.22 -9.90 -3.14
CA HIS A 231 -24.69 -11.18 -3.58
C HIS A 231 -24.41 -12.11 -2.39
N ARG A 232 -23.78 -11.61 -1.31
CA ARG A 232 -23.55 -12.42 -0.11
C ARG A 232 -24.87 -12.87 0.53
N PHE A 233 -25.84 -11.96 0.66
CA PHE A 233 -27.17 -12.30 1.18
C PHE A 233 -27.86 -13.33 0.30
N SER A 234 -27.81 -13.18 -1.03
CA SER A 234 -28.40 -14.14 -1.95
C SER A 234 -27.74 -15.52 -1.85
N GLN A 235 -26.43 -15.62 -1.57
CA GLN A 235 -25.78 -16.91 -1.30
C GLN A 235 -26.29 -17.61 -0.04
N SER A 236 -26.87 -16.87 0.91
CA SER A 236 -27.50 -17.46 2.11
C SER A 236 -28.90 -18.01 1.84
N VAL A 237 -29.51 -17.66 0.70
CA VAL A 237 -30.82 -18.17 0.27
C VAL A 237 -30.63 -19.52 -0.43
N THR A 238 -31.17 -20.58 0.17
CA THR A 238 -30.90 -21.96 -0.23
C THR A 238 -32.12 -22.68 -0.77
N GLU A 239 -33.33 -22.18 -0.49
CA GLU A 239 -34.60 -22.82 -0.87
C GLU A 239 -35.43 -21.94 -1.80
N SER A 240 -36.29 -22.55 -2.63
CA SER A 240 -37.17 -21.81 -3.55
C SER A 240 -38.29 -21.05 -2.82
N SER A 241 -38.76 -21.56 -1.68
CA SER A 241 -39.71 -20.88 -0.79
C SER A 241 -39.16 -19.55 -0.29
N GLU A 242 -37.88 -19.51 0.11
CA GLU A 242 -37.22 -18.29 0.57
C GLU A 242 -37.10 -17.22 -0.53
N VAL A 243 -37.04 -17.63 -1.80
CA VAL A 243 -37.05 -16.71 -2.94
C VAL A 243 -38.43 -16.09 -3.12
N GLU A 244 -39.49 -16.87 -2.92
CA GLU A 244 -40.89 -16.40 -2.95
C GLU A 244 -41.18 -15.43 -1.81
N ASP A 245 -40.76 -15.80 -0.60
CA ASP A 245 -40.86 -14.96 0.60
C ASP A 245 -40.13 -13.63 0.42
N LEU A 246 -38.90 -13.67 -0.11
CA LEU A 246 -38.11 -12.49 -0.42
C LEU A 246 -38.77 -11.61 -1.49
N GLY A 247 -39.32 -12.23 -2.54
CA GLY A 247 -40.02 -11.52 -3.62
C GLY A 247 -41.30 -10.83 -3.15
N GLY A 248 -42.10 -11.53 -2.35
CA GLY A 248 -43.33 -10.99 -1.75
C GLY A 248 -43.03 -9.86 -0.77
N ALA A 249 -42.04 -10.02 0.11
CA ALA A 249 -41.65 -8.99 1.07
C ALA A 249 -41.12 -7.71 0.41
N LEU A 250 -40.47 -7.83 -0.75
CA LEU A 250 -39.94 -6.70 -1.53
C LEU A 250 -40.94 -6.14 -2.56
N GLY A 251 -42.18 -6.63 -2.55
CA GLY A 251 -43.27 -6.11 -3.38
C GLY A 251 -43.15 -6.41 -4.88
N LEU A 252 -42.45 -7.49 -5.28
CA LEU A 252 -42.41 -7.91 -6.68
C LEU A 252 -43.76 -8.51 -7.09
N THR A 253 -44.17 -8.25 -8.34
CA THR A 253 -45.41 -8.79 -8.89
C THR A 253 -45.29 -10.28 -9.21
N ALA A 254 -46.43 -10.98 -9.29
CA ALA A 254 -46.46 -12.40 -9.65
C ALA A 254 -45.79 -12.67 -11.02
N ASP A 255 -46.00 -11.79 -11.99
CA ASP A 255 -45.39 -11.90 -13.32
C ASP A 255 -43.86 -11.73 -13.28
N GLU A 256 -43.35 -10.82 -12.46
CA GLU A 256 -41.90 -10.65 -12.25
C GLU A 256 -41.28 -11.89 -11.60
N MET A 257 -41.96 -12.47 -10.61
CA MET A 257 -41.53 -13.68 -9.92
C MET A 257 -41.52 -14.89 -10.86
N ILE A 258 -42.57 -15.08 -11.67
CA ILE A 258 -42.64 -16.12 -12.69
C ILE A 258 -41.48 -15.99 -13.67
N ASN A 259 -41.15 -14.78 -14.13
CA ASN A 259 -40.04 -14.54 -15.05
C ASN A 259 -38.66 -14.85 -14.41
N ILE A 260 -38.48 -14.51 -13.13
CA ILE A 260 -37.25 -14.81 -12.38
C ILE A 260 -37.07 -16.33 -12.20
N GLN A 261 -38.16 -17.05 -11.95
CA GLN A 261 -38.20 -18.49 -11.72
C GLN A 261 -38.16 -19.32 -13.01
N ALA A 262 -38.68 -18.80 -14.14
CA ALA A 262 -38.76 -19.50 -15.42
C ALA A 262 -37.40 -19.71 -16.12
N SER A 263 -36.32 -19.11 -15.63
CA SER A 263 -34.98 -19.35 -16.21
C SER A 263 -34.49 -20.76 -15.88
N ARG A 264 -34.51 -21.67 -16.86
CA ARG A 264 -34.03 -23.06 -16.71
C ARG A 264 -32.62 -23.10 -16.09
N ASN A 265 -32.42 -23.90 -15.04
CA ASN A 265 -31.16 -24.17 -14.33
C ASN A 265 -30.58 -23.09 -13.37
N THR A 266 -31.37 -22.18 -12.80
CA THR A 266 -30.86 -21.25 -11.77
C THR A 266 -31.07 -21.75 -10.34
N LYS A 267 -30.01 -21.76 -9.53
CA LYS A 267 -30.06 -22.04 -8.09
C LYS A 267 -30.89 -20.97 -7.36
N PRO A 268 -31.52 -21.28 -6.20
CA PRO A 268 -32.25 -20.30 -5.39
C PRO A 268 -31.45 -19.03 -5.08
N SER A 269 -30.14 -19.16 -4.80
CA SER A 269 -29.25 -18.02 -4.57
C SER A 269 -29.10 -17.07 -5.79
N SER A 270 -29.22 -17.61 -6.99
CA SER A 270 -29.23 -16.80 -8.23
C SER A 270 -30.57 -16.13 -8.46
N GLN A 271 -31.68 -16.76 -8.07
CA GLN A 271 -33.02 -16.18 -8.17
C GLN A 271 -33.21 -15.07 -7.13
N ALA A 272 -32.78 -15.29 -5.88
CA ALA A 272 -32.76 -14.28 -4.84
C ALA A 272 -31.94 -13.03 -5.25
N TYR A 273 -30.80 -13.20 -5.92
CA TYR A 273 -30.03 -12.07 -6.43
C TYR A 273 -30.80 -11.27 -7.50
N LYS A 274 -31.55 -11.94 -8.37
CA LYS A 274 -32.42 -11.29 -9.37
C LYS A 274 -33.55 -10.52 -8.69
N VAL A 275 -34.16 -11.08 -7.65
CA VAL A 275 -35.18 -10.40 -6.82
C VAL A 275 -34.61 -9.10 -6.23
N LEU A 276 -33.46 -9.17 -5.56
CA LEU A 276 -32.79 -8.00 -4.96
C LEU A 276 -32.38 -6.96 -6.02
N SER A 277 -31.93 -7.41 -7.18
CA SER A 277 -31.58 -6.52 -8.30
C SER A 277 -32.80 -5.80 -8.84
N LYS A 278 -33.93 -6.51 -8.97
CA LYS A 278 -35.20 -5.94 -9.42
C LYS A 278 -35.77 -4.95 -8.42
N TRP A 279 -35.74 -5.31 -7.13
CA TRP A 279 -36.10 -4.40 -6.04
C TRP A 279 -35.23 -3.14 -6.04
N LYS A 280 -33.93 -3.24 -6.34
CA LYS A 280 -33.06 -2.06 -6.46
C LYS A 280 -33.40 -1.16 -7.65
N GLU A 281 -33.92 -1.71 -8.74
CA GLU A 281 -34.36 -0.92 -9.90
C GLU A 281 -35.62 -0.10 -9.59
N THR A 282 -36.53 -0.66 -8.78
CA THR A 282 -37.79 -0.01 -8.41
C THR A 282 -37.63 0.91 -7.20
N ASP A 283 -36.72 0.59 -6.28
CA ASP A 283 -36.47 1.36 -5.07
C ASP A 283 -35.07 1.98 -5.03
N ARG A 284 -35.03 3.30 -5.24
CA ARG A 284 -33.78 4.08 -5.25
C ARG A 284 -33.08 4.09 -3.89
N GLU A 285 -33.81 3.89 -2.80
CA GLU A 285 -33.29 3.88 -1.43
C GLU A 285 -32.95 2.47 -0.92
N ALA A 286 -33.10 1.43 -1.76
CA ALA A 286 -32.75 0.06 -1.36
C ALA A 286 -31.33 -0.02 -0.82
N SER A 287 -31.23 -0.59 0.38
CA SER A 287 -30.05 -0.76 1.23
C SER A 287 -30.23 -2.04 2.06
N MET A 288 -29.20 -2.47 2.79
CA MET A 288 -29.35 -3.61 3.72
C MET A 288 -30.26 -3.29 4.91
N ASP A 289 -30.15 -2.09 5.47
CA ASP A 289 -31.03 -1.65 6.56
C ASP A 289 -32.50 -1.67 6.12
N LYS A 290 -32.76 -1.21 4.89
CA LYS A 290 -34.11 -1.22 4.32
C LYS A 290 -34.58 -2.65 4.04
N LEU A 291 -33.70 -3.52 3.54
CA LEU A 291 -34.02 -4.92 3.32
C LEU A 291 -34.44 -5.61 4.62
N GLU A 292 -33.68 -5.43 5.71
CA GLU A 292 -34.04 -5.97 7.02
C GLU A 292 -35.39 -5.46 7.52
N LYS A 293 -35.66 -4.17 7.30
CA LYS A 293 -36.93 -3.55 7.69
C LYS A 293 -38.11 -4.16 6.91
N GLU A 294 -38.04 -4.20 5.58
CA GLU A 294 -39.09 -4.76 4.71
C GLU A 294 -39.36 -6.25 5.03
N LEU A 295 -38.30 -7.02 5.28
CA LEU A 295 -38.39 -8.41 5.71
C LEU A 295 -39.05 -8.56 7.10
N SER A 296 -38.72 -7.67 8.03
CA SER A 296 -39.29 -7.67 9.38
C SER A 296 -40.78 -7.30 9.37
N GLU A 297 -41.15 -6.27 8.61
CA GLU A 297 -42.55 -5.83 8.46
C GLU A 297 -43.42 -6.89 7.77
N SER A 298 -42.81 -7.68 6.89
CA SER A 298 -43.47 -8.82 6.21
C SER A 298 -43.46 -10.13 7.01
N GLY A 299 -42.90 -10.14 8.24
CA GLY A 299 -42.88 -11.32 9.11
C GLY A 299 -41.85 -12.39 8.75
N MET A 300 -40.88 -12.10 7.88
CA MET A 300 -39.88 -13.05 7.36
C MET A 300 -38.68 -13.21 8.31
N SER A 301 -38.94 -13.62 9.55
CA SER A 301 -37.94 -13.72 10.63
C SER A 301 -36.68 -14.52 10.27
N HIS A 302 -36.82 -15.60 9.50
CA HIS A 302 -35.70 -16.42 9.03
C HIS A 302 -34.78 -15.67 8.03
N LEU A 303 -35.33 -14.83 7.16
CA LEU A 303 -34.56 -13.98 6.23
C LEU A 303 -33.94 -12.77 6.94
N VAL A 304 -34.63 -12.22 7.94
CA VAL A 304 -34.08 -11.15 8.80
C VAL A 304 -32.82 -11.65 9.51
N GLU A 305 -32.84 -12.84 10.09
CA GLU A 305 -31.65 -13.41 10.75
C GLU A 305 -30.48 -13.58 9.76
N LYS A 306 -30.76 -14.01 8.52
CA LYS A 306 -29.75 -14.11 7.45
C LYS A 306 -29.21 -12.73 7.05
N ALA A 307 -30.08 -11.72 6.92
CA ALA A 307 -29.68 -10.35 6.61
C ALA A 307 -28.80 -9.76 7.72
N SER A 308 -29.17 -9.95 8.98
CA SER A 308 -28.40 -9.46 10.13
C SER A 308 -27.07 -10.17 10.31
N ARG A 309 -26.96 -11.45 9.96
CA ARG A 309 -25.66 -12.15 9.88
C ARG A 309 -24.76 -11.57 8.77
N ILE A 310 -25.33 -11.19 7.63
CA ILE A 310 -24.59 -10.60 6.50
C ILE A 310 -24.18 -9.14 6.80
N GLN A 311 -24.97 -8.44 7.60
CA GLN A 311 -24.72 -7.07 8.04
C GLN A 311 -23.74 -6.98 9.21
N SER A 312 -23.77 -7.95 10.13
CA SER A 312 -22.79 -8.13 11.21
C SER A 312 -21.45 -8.72 10.73
N GLN A 313 -21.42 -9.36 9.56
CA GLN A 313 -20.18 -9.60 8.82
C GLN A 313 -19.68 -8.29 8.23
N PRO A 314 -18.46 -7.82 8.56
CA PRO A 314 -18.03 -6.48 8.22
C PRO A 314 -18.16 -6.22 6.71
N ALA A 315 -19.07 -5.31 6.34
CA ALA A 315 -19.07 -4.70 5.01
C ALA A 315 -17.74 -3.96 4.85
N LYS A 316 -16.99 -4.23 3.77
CA LYS A 316 -15.83 -3.41 3.45
C LYS A 316 -16.33 -2.01 3.09
N ARG A 317 -16.36 -1.07 4.03
CA ARG A 317 -16.44 0.37 3.69
C ARG A 317 -15.22 0.75 2.82
N PRO A 318 -15.37 1.68 1.88
CA PRO A 318 -14.28 2.17 1.04
C PRO A 318 -13.10 2.59 1.90
N ALA A 319 -11.90 2.20 1.49
CA ALA A 319 -10.71 2.91 1.91
C ALA A 319 -10.75 4.28 1.24
N ASP A 320 -10.96 5.36 2.01
CA ASP A 320 -10.46 6.66 1.60
C ASP A 320 -8.94 6.56 1.65
N THR A 321 -8.30 6.74 0.50
CA THR A 321 -6.85 6.79 0.35
C THR A 321 -6.33 8.12 0.89
N SER A 322 -6.33 8.30 2.22
CA SER A 322 -5.78 9.50 2.87
C SER A 322 -5.28 9.18 4.28
N GLY A 323 -4.16 8.46 4.38
CA GLY A 323 -3.46 8.23 5.64
C GLY A 323 -2.03 8.74 5.56
N GLY A 324 -1.83 10.03 5.83
CA GLY A 324 -0.51 10.62 6.06
C GLY A 324 -0.01 10.33 7.49
N PRO A 325 1.30 10.14 7.71
CA PRO A 325 1.84 9.77 9.02
C PRO A 325 1.95 10.97 10.00
N PRO A 326 1.81 10.74 11.32
CA PRO A 326 1.89 11.79 12.35
C PRO A 326 3.32 12.27 12.59
N THR A 327 3.44 13.59 12.79
CA THR A 327 4.69 14.30 13.06
C THR A 327 5.00 14.38 14.57
N LYS A 328 6.24 14.08 14.96
CA LYS A 328 6.98 14.69 16.08
C LYS A 328 8.48 14.61 15.79
N ARG A 329 9.09 15.75 15.42
CA ARG A 329 9.91 16.66 16.27
C ARG A 329 11.36 16.20 16.43
N ARG A 330 12.30 16.96 15.83
CA ARG A 330 13.47 17.48 16.57
C ARG A 330 14.08 18.73 15.93
N ALA A 331 14.39 19.64 16.85
CA ALA A 331 15.43 20.68 16.93
C ALA A 331 16.29 21.04 15.71
N ALA A 332 16.12 22.29 15.28
CA ALA A 332 17.08 23.37 15.02
C ALA A 332 18.56 23.10 14.64
N GLY A 333 19.00 23.80 13.57
CA GLY A 333 20.32 24.43 13.46
C GLY A 333 21.18 24.07 12.22
N GLY A 334 21.24 24.96 11.21
CA GLY A 334 22.17 24.89 10.05
C GLY A 334 23.55 25.56 10.32
N PRO A 335 24.34 26.02 9.32
CA PRO A 335 24.13 26.02 7.86
C PRO A 335 25.34 25.63 6.96
N SER A 336 25.06 25.59 5.64
CA SER A 336 25.88 25.96 4.46
C SER A 336 27.16 25.19 4.02
N SER A 337 27.01 24.58 2.83
CA SER A 337 27.91 24.53 1.66
C SER A 337 29.41 24.23 1.83
N VAL A 338 29.81 22.95 1.69
CA VAL A 338 31.12 22.55 1.11
C VAL A 338 30.98 21.15 0.46
N ASN A 339 31.82 20.91 -0.55
CA ASN A 339 31.94 19.79 -1.50
C ASN A 339 31.65 18.36 -1.01
N SER A 340 31.21 17.53 -1.97
CA SER A 340 30.63 16.19 -1.85
C SER A 340 31.52 15.10 -1.24
N GLU A 341 32.82 15.34 -1.05
CA GLU A 341 33.77 14.35 -0.50
C GLU A 341 34.07 14.59 0.99
N ASP A 342 34.04 15.83 1.49
CA ASP A 342 34.29 16.15 2.90
C ASP A 342 33.12 15.78 3.81
N LYS A 343 31.88 15.80 3.27
CA LYS A 343 30.68 15.32 3.97
C LYS A 343 30.77 13.84 4.37
N LEU A 344 31.52 13.03 3.63
CA LEU A 344 31.64 11.58 3.88
C LEU A 344 32.55 11.27 5.07
N ALA A 345 33.58 12.08 5.32
CA ALA A 345 34.48 11.94 6.45
C ALA A 345 33.88 12.49 7.76
N GLN A 346 33.14 13.60 7.68
CA GLN A 346 32.51 14.25 8.84
C GLN A 346 31.33 13.43 9.41
N LEU A 347 30.52 12.81 8.54
CA LEU A 347 29.43 11.91 8.93
C LEU A 347 29.92 10.59 9.57
N GLN A 348 31.12 10.10 9.23
CA GLN A 348 31.72 8.93 9.88
C GLN A 348 32.28 9.24 11.28
N GLY A 349 32.70 10.49 11.51
CA GLY A 349 33.11 11.00 12.83
C GLY A 349 31.92 11.19 13.77
N GLU A 350 30.84 11.81 13.29
CA GLU A 350 29.64 12.06 14.10
C GLU A 350 28.91 10.78 14.52
N ASN A 351 28.93 9.73 13.69
CA ASN A 351 28.33 8.42 14.02
C ASN A 351 29.08 7.69 15.16
N ARG A 352 30.40 7.90 15.29
CA ARG A 352 31.19 7.38 16.42
C ARG A 352 30.90 8.15 17.72
N THR A 353 30.71 9.46 17.63
CA THR A 353 30.41 10.33 18.78
C THR A 353 28.98 10.14 19.29
N LEU A 354 28.01 9.92 18.40
CA LEU A 354 26.62 9.55 18.76
C LEU A 354 26.53 8.17 19.42
N LYS A 355 27.29 7.17 18.94
CA LYS A 355 27.39 5.85 19.62
C LYS A 355 27.95 5.98 21.04
N ALA A 356 28.94 6.84 21.27
CA ALA A 356 29.52 7.08 22.59
C ALA A 356 28.59 7.91 23.53
N GLN A 357 27.81 8.84 22.99
CA GLN A 357 26.85 9.64 23.76
C GLN A 357 25.58 8.85 24.14
N VAL A 358 25.12 7.93 23.29
CA VAL A 358 24.02 7.00 23.63
C VAL A 358 24.45 6.03 24.73
N GLN A 359 25.71 5.61 24.77
CA GLN A 359 26.26 4.76 25.84
C GLN A 359 26.35 5.48 27.20
N LYS A 360 26.46 6.83 27.21
CA LYS A 360 26.50 7.65 28.43
C LYS A 360 25.13 8.00 29.00
N LEU A 361 24.05 7.91 28.20
CA LEU A 361 22.67 8.17 28.65
C LEU A 361 21.94 6.89 29.12
N GLN A 362 22.55 5.72 29.01
CA GLN A 362 22.05 4.44 29.52
C GLN A 362 22.39 4.25 31.01
N GLY A 363 21.84 5.11 31.86
CA GLY A 363 21.73 4.83 33.29
C GLY A 363 20.43 4.09 33.57
N SER A 364 20.52 2.80 33.90
CA SER A 364 19.47 2.00 34.59
C SER A 364 18.51 1.12 33.75
N GLN A 365 18.98 0.46 32.70
CA GLN A 365 18.53 -0.90 32.38
C GLN A 365 19.73 -1.69 31.86
N LYS A 366 20.23 -2.64 32.66
CA LYS A 366 21.27 -3.56 32.19
C LYS A 366 20.68 -4.38 31.03
N PRO A 367 21.32 -4.42 29.85
CA PRO A 367 21.00 -5.43 28.86
C PRO A 367 21.26 -6.79 29.49
N ARG A 368 20.30 -7.71 29.36
CA ARG A 368 20.49 -9.10 29.78
C ARG A 368 21.66 -9.65 28.96
N SER A 369 22.77 -9.95 29.62
CA SER A 369 23.93 -10.59 28.97
C SER A 369 23.47 -11.97 28.51
N ARG A 370 23.49 -12.21 27.21
CA ARG A 370 23.13 -13.47 26.56
C ARG A 370 23.96 -14.60 27.20
N GLU A 371 23.30 -15.57 27.82
CA GLU A 371 24.00 -16.78 28.25
C GLU A 371 24.26 -17.66 27.01
N PRO A 372 25.41 -18.35 26.93
CA PRO A 372 25.68 -19.29 25.85
C PRO A 372 24.62 -20.41 25.87
N GLY A 373 23.67 -20.38 24.92
CA GLY A 373 22.60 -21.38 24.82
C GLY A 373 21.21 -20.82 24.49
N ASP A 374 20.99 -19.52 24.60
CA ASP A 374 19.69 -18.91 24.27
C ASP A 374 19.43 -18.87 22.76
N LYS A 375 18.32 -19.49 22.35
CA LYS A 375 17.86 -19.57 20.95
C LYS A 375 17.52 -18.17 20.40
N PRO A 376 17.92 -17.83 19.17
CA PRO A 376 17.62 -16.52 18.60
C PRO A 376 16.11 -16.36 18.34
N VAL A 377 15.58 -15.19 18.66
CA VAL A 377 14.20 -14.79 18.37
C VAL A 377 14.17 -13.94 17.10
N VAL A 378 13.53 -14.45 16.05
CA VAL A 378 13.49 -13.84 14.72
C VAL A 378 12.06 -13.43 14.37
N MET A 379 11.87 -12.16 14.05
CA MET A 379 10.59 -11.63 13.60
C MET A 379 10.61 -11.36 12.09
N LEU A 380 9.81 -12.13 11.35
CA LEU A 380 9.58 -11.99 9.92
C LEU A 380 8.37 -11.07 9.69
N LEU A 381 8.60 -9.93 9.03
CA LEU A 381 7.53 -8.99 8.71
C LEU A 381 6.91 -9.30 7.35
N ASN A 382 5.65 -9.71 7.38
CA ASN A 382 4.85 -9.97 6.19
C ASN A 382 3.40 -9.51 6.36
N ASP A 383 2.68 -9.38 5.24
CA ASP A 383 1.24 -9.14 5.23
C ASP A 383 0.42 -10.43 5.25
N GLU A 384 0.99 -11.52 4.73
CA GLU A 384 0.32 -12.82 4.61
C GLU A 384 1.26 -13.98 4.95
N TYR A 385 0.68 -15.11 5.35
CA TYR A 385 1.41 -16.36 5.49
C TYR A 385 0.84 -17.39 4.53
N GLY A 386 1.68 -18.33 4.08
CA GLY A 386 1.27 -19.45 3.25
C GLY A 386 1.71 -19.33 1.80
N ILE A 387 1.26 -20.28 1.00
CA ILE A 387 1.79 -20.57 -0.34
C ILE A 387 0.79 -20.27 -1.48
N ARG A 388 -0.42 -19.83 -1.13
CA ARG A 388 -1.56 -19.61 -2.05
C ARG A 388 -1.44 -18.41 -2.99
N LYS A 389 -0.44 -17.53 -2.86
CA LYS A 389 -0.28 -16.35 -3.74
C LYS A 389 1.09 -16.25 -4.42
N GLY A 390 2.00 -17.17 -4.08
CA GLY A 390 3.36 -17.30 -4.62
C GLY A 390 4.29 -16.12 -4.33
N GLY A 391 5.60 -16.34 -4.54
CA GLY A 391 6.60 -15.28 -4.47
C GLY A 391 7.17 -15.06 -3.06
N ILE A 392 6.89 -13.91 -2.47
CA ILE A 392 7.55 -13.41 -1.25
C ILE A 392 7.16 -14.22 -0.02
N SER A 393 5.89 -14.61 0.10
CA SER A 393 5.43 -15.45 1.20
C SER A 393 6.11 -16.82 1.20
N THR A 394 6.42 -17.39 0.02
CA THR A 394 7.18 -18.63 -0.13
C THR A 394 8.62 -18.48 0.36
N ILE A 395 9.32 -17.41 -0.05
CA ILE A 395 10.69 -17.12 0.39
C ILE A 395 10.73 -16.87 1.90
N ASN A 396 9.77 -16.11 2.41
CA ASN A 396 9.68 -15.79 3.83
C ASN A 396 9.41 -17.05 4.68
N ARG A 397 8.51 -17.93 4.21
CA ARG A 397 8.26 -19.25 4.81
C ARG A 397 9.52 -20.11 4.78
N GLU A 398 10.24 -20.18 3.66
CA GLU A 398 11.47 -20.95 3.54
C GLU A 398 12.55 -20.49 4.55
N ILE A 399 12.78 -19.17 4.65
CA ILE A 399 13.70 -18.61 5.66
C ILE A 399 13.23 -19.02 7.06
N GLY A 400 11.95 -18.87 7.38
CA GLY A 400 11.38 -19.25 8.66
C GLY A 400 11.61 -20.73 8.99
N CYS A 401 11.25 -21.64 8.09
CA CYS A 401 11.44 -23.08 8.25
C CYS A 401 12.91 -23.46 8.43
N LEU A 402 13.82 -22.83 7.67
CA LEU A 402 15.26 -23.07 7.81
C LEU A 402 15.75 -22.67 9.21
N LEU A 403 15.33 -21.51 9.73
CA LEU A 403 15.69 -21.03 11.05
C LEU A 403 15.10 -21.89 12.17
N VAL A 404 13.82 -22.26 12.06
CA VAL A 404 13.16 -23.18 13.01
C VAL A 404 13.87 -24.53 13.04
N SER A 405 14.29 -25.06 11.88
CA SER A 405 14.99 -26.35 11.80
C SER A 405 16.33 -26.39 12.56
N LYS A 406 16.92 -25.21 12.84
CA LYS A 406 18.14 -25.04 13.64
C LYS A 406 17.86 -24.47 15.03
N GLY A 407 16.59 -24.46 15.45
CA GLY A 407 16.17 -24.15 16.81
C GLY A 407 15.87 -22.68 17.10
N ALA A 408 15.79 -21.80 16.11
CA ALA A 408 15.33 -20.42 16.32
C ALA A 408 13.85 -20.36 16.70
N GLU A 409 13.47 -19.38 17.52
CA GLU A 409 12.07 -18.99 17.67
C GLU A 409 11.71 -18.01 16.55
N VAL A 410 10.70 -18.36 15.73
CA VAL A 410 10.31 -17.54 14.57
C VAL A 410 8.89 -17.04 14.73
N LEU A 411 8.73 -15.72 14.68
CA LEU A 411 7.45 -15.03 14.65
C LEU A 411 7.22 -14.46 13.25
N CYS A 412 6.00 -14.59 12.71
CA CYS A 412 5.64 -14.01 11.43
C CYS A 412 4.42 -13.09 11.60
N THR A 413 4.54 -11.82 11.24
CA THR A 413 3.37 -10.94 11.20
C THR A 413 2.49 -11.31 10.01
N VAL A 414 1.18 -11.19 10.20
CA VAL A 414 0.16 -11.35 9.15
C VAL A 414 -1.01 -10.40 9.41
N LEU A 415 -1.63 -9.88 8.35
CA LEU A 415 -2.84 -9.07 8.45
C LEU A 415 -4.09 -9.95 8.62
N ASN A 416 -4.08 -11.09 7.94
CA ASN A 416 -5.06 -12.17 8.07
C ASN A 416 -4.44 -13.51 7.66
N ALA A 417 -5.10 -14.61 8.01
CA ALA A 417 -4.69 -15.96 7.65
C ALA A 417 -5.93 -16.86 7.50
N THR A 418 -5.96 -17.71 6.48
CA THR A 418 -6.94 -18.79 6.37
C THR A 418 -6.67 -19.87 7.42
N GLN A 419 -7.61 -20.80 7.64
CA GLN A 419 -7.35 -21.93 8.54
C GLN A 419 -6.15 -22.76 8.08
N GLN A 420 -6.05 -23.00 6.77
CA GLN A 420 -4.90 -23.69 6.19
C GLN A 420 -3.57 -22.97 6.49
N ASP A 421 -3.53 -21.64 6.39
CA ASP A 421 -2.29 -20.89 6.66
C ASP A 421 -1.89 -21.00 8.14
N LYS A 422 -2.85 -21.12 9.06
CA LYS A 422 -2.58 -21.35 10.49
C LYS A 422 -2.06 -22.76 10.74
N ASP A 423 -2.65 -23.76 10.09
CA ASP A 423 -2.24 -25.16 10.22
C ASP A 423 -0.83 -25.36 9.65
N ASP A 424 -0.55 -24.76 8.49
CA ASP A 424 0.78 -24.72 7.88
C ASP A 424 1.81 -24.05 8.81
N ALA A 425 1.48 -22.88 9.36
CA ALA A 425 2.39 -22.16 10.27
C ALA A 425 2.70 -22.98 11.53
N ALA A 426 1.69 -23.65 12.09
CA ALA A 426 1.86 -24.54 13.22
C ALA A 426 2.75 -25.75 12.87
N ALA A 427 2.54 -26.37 11.70
CA ALA A 427 3.39 -27.46 11.22
C ALA A 427 4.85 -27.03 10.97
N ASP A 428 5.05 -25.79 10.53
CA ASP A 428 6.37 -25.20 10.29
C ASP A 428 7.05 -24.72 11.58
N GLY A 429 6.35 -24.74 12.73
CA GLY A 429 6.84 -24.21 14.00
C GLY A 429 6.96 -22.68 14.05
N ILE A 430 6.18 -21.98 13.22
CA ILE A 430 6.20 -20.51 13.10
C ILE A 430 4.98 -19.92 13.82
N ARG A 431 5.22 -18.98 14.72
CA ARG A 431 4.15 -18.28 15.44
C ARG A 431 3.62 -17.11 14.63
N LEU A 432 2.35 -17.19 14.20
CA LEU A 432 1.68 -16.06 13.56
C LEU A 432 1.31 -14.96 14.57
N ILE A 433 1.57 -13.71 14.21
CA ILE A 433 1.22 -12.52 14.98
C ILE A 433 0.23 -11.69 14.19
N PHE A 434 -0.96 -11.49 14.77
CA PHE A 434 -2.06 -10.73 14.19
C PHE A 434 -2.15 -9.35 14.85
N PRO A 435 -2.60 -8.32 14.12
CA PRO A 435 -2.92 -7.05 14.72
C PRO A 435 -4.23 -7.10 15.52
N ALA A 436 -4.27 -6.37 16.62
CA ALA A 436 -5.46 -6.13 17.43
C ALA A 436 -6.40 -5.13 16.74
N THR A 437 -7.65 -5.56 16.56
CA THR A 437 -8.77 -4.72 16.15
C THR A 437 -9.64 -4.40 17.37
N PHE A 438 -10.08 -3.15 17.52
CA PHE A 438 -10.92 -2.71 18.63
C PHE A 438 -12.34 -2.43 18.12
N GLU A 439 -13.37 -2.75 18.89
CA GLU A 439 -14.78 -2.57 18.48
C GLU A 439 -15.13 -1.13 18.07
N ARG A 440 -14.45 -0.13 18.65
CA ARG A 440 -14.65 1.30 18.35
C ARG A 440 -13.77 1.83 17.21
N ASP A 441 -12.94 0.98 16.59
CA ASP A 441 -12.01 1.37 15.53
C ASP A 441 -12.28 0.56 14.25
N PRO A 442 -12.95 1.15 13.25
CA PRO A 442 -13.40 0.43 12.05
C PRO A 442 -12.28 0.20 11.03
N ARG A 443 -11.04 0.66 11.29
CA ARG A 443 -9.91 0.49 10.38
C ARG A 443 -9.53 -0.98 10.28
N LYS A 444 -9.24 -1.46 9.06
CA LYS A 444 -8.81 -2.85 8.84
C LYS A 444 -7.30 -2.99 9.06
N PRO A 445 -6.83 -4.18 9.49
CA PRO A 445 -5.42 -4.53 9.50
C PRO A 445 -4.67 -4.14 8.21
N GLU A 446 -3.64 -3.32 8.35
CA GLU A 446 -2.75 -2.91 7.26
C GLU A 446 -1.28 -2.92 7.70
N LEU A 447 -0.36 -3.14 6.76
CA LEU A 447 1.08 -3.17 7.04
C LEU A 447 1.60 -1.88 7.65
N HIS A 448 1.02 -0.73 7.31
CA HIS A 448 1.45 0.56 7.85
C HIS A 448 1.25 0.66 9.38
N TRP A 449 0.41 -0.19 9.99
CA TRP A 449 0.32 -0.29 11.44
C TRP A 449 1.62 -0.79 12.07
N LEU A 450 2.39 -1.64 11.39
CA LEU A 450 3.74 -2.04 11.85
C LEU A 450 4.73 -0.88 11.77
N THR A 451 4.47 0.11 10.92
CA THR A 451 5.30 1.30 10.74
C THR A 451 4.99 2.38 11.78
N PHE A 452 3.71 2.64 12.08
CA PHE A 452 3.29 3.83 12.85
C PHE A 452 2.54 3.50 14.16
N ASP A 453 1.86 2.36 14.23
CA ASP A 453 0.94 2.01 15.32
C ASP A 453 1.32 0.69 16.04
N HIS A 454 2.56 0.22 15.88
CA HIS A 454 2.97 -1.12 16.30
C HIS A 454 2.93 -1.34 17.82
N GLN A 455 2.85 -0.27 18.62
CA GLN A 455 2.71 -0.35 20.08
C GLN A 455 1.28 -0.70 20.51
N THR A 456 0.28 -0.17 19.80
CA THR A 456 -1.14 -0.34 20.15
C THR A 456 -1.79 -1.46 19.36
N ARG A 457 -1.38 -1.63 18.10
CA ARG A 457 -1.95 -2.62 17.17
C ARG A 457 -1.33 -3.98 17.26
N TYR A 458 -0.12 -4.10 17.79
CA TYR A 458 0.55 -5.39 17.95
C TYR A 458 0.97 -5.57 19.42
N PRO A 459 -0.01 -5.64 20.35
CA PRO A 459 0.27 -5.76 21.77
C PRO A 459 1.01 -7.07 22.09
N ASP A 460 0.70 -8.15 21.35
CA ASP A 460 1.24 -9.50 21.57
C ASP A 460 2.65 -9.72 21.02
N LEU A 461 3.30 -8.67 20.49
CA LEU A 461 4.71 -8.75 20.13
C LEU A 461 5.55 -8.99 21.40
N PRO A 462 6.58 -9.86 21.31
CA PRO A 462 7.40 -10.22 22.45
C PRO A 462 8.14 -8.98 23.01
N SER A 463 8.63 -9.09 24.24
CA SER A 463 9.45 -8.04 24.86
C SER A 463 10.88 -7.98 24.29
N HIS A 464 11.30 -9.02 23.56
CA HIS A 464 12.63 -9.13 22.98
C HIS A 464 12.57 -9.82 21.61
N VAL A 465 13.35 -9.29 20.67
CA VAL A 465 13.61 -9.83 19.33
C VAL A 465 15.10 -9.61 19.04
N ASP A 466 15.79 -10.62 18.51
CA ASP A 466 17.20 -10.54 18.11
C ASP A 466 17.36 -10.07 16.67
N PHE A 467 16.43 -10.48 15.79
CA PHE A 467 16.48 -10.16 14.36
C PHE A 467 15.12 -9.78 13.81
N ILE A 468 15.11 -8.74 12.99
CA ILE A 468 13.93 -8.26 12.27
C ILE A 468 14.20 -8.44 10.78
N VAL A 469 13.34 -9.17 10.08
CA VAL A 469 13.48 -9.44 8.66
C VAL A 469 12.39 -8.69 7.89
N GLY A 470 12.82 -7.79 7.01
CA GLY A 470 11.95 -7.03 6.10
C GLY A 470 12.19 -7.41 4.64
N HIS A 471 11.19 -7.16 3.81
CA HIS A 471 11.21 -7.36 2.36
C HIS A 471 11.14 -6.02 1.65
N VAL A 472 12.10 -5.76 0.76
CA VAL A 472 12.23 -4.48 0.06
C VAL A 472 10.97 -4.13 -0.72
N HIS A 473 10.60 -2.84 -0.69
CA HIS A 473 9.38 -2.27 -1.30
C HIS A 473 8.07 -2.65 -0.59
N ILE A 474 8.04 -3.68 0.26
CA ILE A 474 6.80 -4.14 0.93
C ILE A 474 6.84 -3.88 2.43
N THR A 475 7.79 -4.48 3.14
CA THR A 475 7.90 -4.40 4.60
C THR A 475 9.21 -3.77 5.07
N SER A 476 10.10 -3.36 4.16
CA SER A 476 11.41 -2.79 4.50
C SER A 476 11.32 -1.56 5.40
N HIS A 477 10.39 -0.65 5.11
CA HIS A 477 10.19 0.55 5.91
C HIS A 477 9.58 0.23 7.28
N ALA A 478 8.62 -0.70 7.33
CA ALA A 478 8.03 -1.19 8.58
C ALA A 478 9.09 -1.87 9.47
N ALA A 479 9.96 -2.69 8.86
CA ALA A 479 11.07 -3.36 9.54
C ALA A 479 12.07 -2.36 10.15
N ARG A 480 12.36 -1.28 9.41
CA ARG A 480 13.18 -0.19 9.92
C ARG A 480 12.53 0.53 11.10
N ARG A 481 11.22 0.80 11.05
CA ARG A 481 10.51 1.54 12.11
C ARG A 481 10.27 0.71 13.37
N ILE A 482 9.84 -0.55 13.22
CA ILE A 482 9.55 -1.40 14.37
C ILE A 482 10.81 -1.77 15.17
N LYS A 483 12.00 -1.62 14.58
CA LYS A 483 13.29 -1.69 15.29
C LYS A 483 13.38 -0.67 16.44
N ASP A 484 12.63 0.43 16.41
CA ASP A 484 12.55 1.38 17.53
C ASP A 484 12.01 0.71 18.82
N ARG A 485 11.19 -0.35 18.70
CA ARG A 485 10.72 -1.17 19.84
C ARG A 485 11.76 -2.22 20.29
N PHE A 486 12.70 -2.56 19.40
CA PHE A 486 13.73 -3.58 19.61
C PHE A 486 15.12 -3.02 19.23
N PRO A 487 15.65 -2.02 19.96
CA PRO A 487 16.83 -1.26 19.52
C PRO A 487 18.11 -2.10 19.39
N VAL A 488 18.15 -3.28 20.03
CA VAL A 488 19.27 -4.24 19.96
C VAL A 488 19.13 -5.22 18.80
N ALA A 489 17.98 -5.29 18.13
CA ALA A 489 17.74 -6.24 17.06
C ALA A 489 18.52 -5.87 15.80
N LYS A 490 19.08 -6.88 15.13
CA LYS A 490 19.69 -6.72 13.81
C LYS A 490 18.59 -6.66 12.74
N LEU A 491 18.72 -5.72 11.81
CA LEU A 491 17.82 -5.54 10.68
C LEU A 491 18.34 -6.28 9.46
N VAL A 492 17.60 -7.27 8.98
CA VAL A 492 17.89 -8.02 7.77
C VAL A 492 16.90 -7.59 6.68
N GLN A 493 17.41 -7.21 5.51
CA GLN A 493 16.56 -6.83 4.37
C GLN A 493 16.72 -7.83 3.23
N VAL A 494 15.59 -8.30 2.69
CA VAL A 494 15.54 -9.24 1.56
C VAL A 494 15.08 -8.49 0.31
N THR A 495 15.90 -8.50 -0.75
CA THR A 495 15.61 -7.83 -2.02
C THR A 495 15.08 -8.83 -3.04
N HIS A 496 13.91 -8.57 -3.63
CA HIS A 496 13.24 -9.46 -4.59
C HIS A 496 12.58 -8.72 -5.76
N VAL A 497 12.81 -7.41 -5.92
CA VAL A 497 12.22 -6.59 -6.99
C VAL A 497 13.24 -5.57 -7.49
N MET A 498 13.22 -5.27 -8.79
CA MET A 498 13.95 -4.15 -9.40
C MET A 498 12.91 -3.17 -9.98
N PRO A 499 12.74 -1.97 -9.41
CA PRO A 499 11.73 -1.01 -9.86
C PRO A 499 11.87 -0.64 -11.34
N GLU A 500 13.09 -0.45 -11.83
CA GLU A 500 13.37 -0.06 -13.23
C GLU A 500 12.88 -1.13 -14.21
N ASP A 501 13.20 -2.41 -13.96
CA ASP A 501 12.89 -3.50 -14.88
C ASP A 501 11.41 -3.87 -14.90
N THR A 502 10.68 -3.65 -13.80
CA THR A 502 9.28 -4.08 -13.69
C THR A 502 8.26 -2.98 -13.96
N SER A 503 8.64 -1.70 -13.83
CA SER A 503 7.71 -0.57 -13.92
C SER A 503 7.37 -0.16 -15.35
N HIS A 504 8.29 -0.34 -16.31
CA HIS A 504 8.03 -0.07 -17.73
C HIS A 504 6.88 -0.91 -18.31
N TYR A 505 6.64 -2.09 -17.74
CA TYR A 505 5.57 -3.01 -18.17
C TYR A 505 4.27 -2.85 -17.35
N LYS A 506 4.22 -1.91 -16.40
CA LYS A 506 3.07 -1.61 -15.53
C LYS A 506 2.32 -0.31 -15.90
N GLY A 507 2.65 0.30 -17.06
CA GLY A 507 1.94 1.47 -17.62
C GLY A 507 2.77 2.77 -17.70
N VAL A 508 2.37 3.68 -18.59
CA VAL A 508 3.09 4.95 -18.91
C VAL A 508 3.15 5.91 -17.71
N GLU A 509 2.16 5.89 -16.81
CA GLU A 509 2.11 6.71 -15.58
C GLU A 509 3.19 6.38 -14.54
N ARG A 510 3.78 5.17 -14.56
CA ARG A 510 4.76 4.73 -13.54
C ARG A 510 6.23 5.02 -13.88
N VAL A 511 6.52 5.52 -15.08
CA VAL A 511 7.90 5.79 -15.49
C VAL A 511 8.48 7.01 -14.75
N LEU A 512 7.63 7.97 -14.34
CA LEU A 512 8.02 9.19 -13.62
C LEU A 512 8.29 8.97 -12.11
N SER A 513 7.94 7.80 -11.55
CA SER A 513 8.14 7.47 -10.14
C SER A 513 9.32 6.55 -9.84
N ILE A 514 9.96 5.98 -10.89
CA ILE A 514 11.00 4.95 -10.75
C ILE A 514 12.17 5.45 -9.89
N GLY A 515 12.69 6.65 -10.16
CA GLY A 515 13.80 7.21 -9.40
C GLY A 515 13.48 7.36 -7.90
N LYS A 516 12.27 7.84 -7.57
CA LYS A 516 11.83 8.00 -6.18
C LYS A 516 11.65 6.65 -5.47
N GLU A 517 11.13 5.65 -6.16
CA GLU A 517 10.97 4.30 -5.62
C GLU A 517 12.33 3.65 -5.33
N SER A 518 13.27 3.76 -6.28
CA SER A 518 14.65 3.27 -6.11
C SER A 518 15.40 4.01 -5.00
N ASP A 519 15.24 5.34 -4.90
CA ASP A 519 15.83 6.13 -3.81
C ASP A 519 15.30 5.70 -2.42
N ASN A 520 13.99 5.44 -2.30
CA ASN A 520 13.39 4.97 -1.05
C ASN A 520 13.91 3.58 -0.67
N ILE A 521 14.02 2.67 -1.64
CA ILE A 521 14.59 1.34 -1.41
C ILE A 521 16.03 1.45 -0.93
N LEU A 522 16.84 2.28 -1.58
CA LEU A 522 18.24 2.49 -1.19
C LEU A 522 18.36 3.13 0.19
N ASP A 523 17.45 4.04 0.55
CA ASP A 523 17.41 4.60 1.90
C ASP A 523 17.07 3.54 2.96
N ASP A 524 16.10 2.66 2.71
CA ASP A 524 15.80 1.56 3.62
C ASP A 524 17.00 0.60 3.76
N LEU A 525 17.68 0.26 2.65
CA LEU A 525 18.86 -0.62 2.65
C LEU A 525 20.06 -0.02 3.40
N ARG A 526 20.20 1.31 3.46
CA ARG A 526 21.24 1.98 4.27
C ARG A 526 21.13 1.72 5.77
N HIS A 527 19.97 1.31 6.25
CA HIS A 527 19.70 1.05 7.66
C HIS A 527 19.78 -0.45 8.00
N ALA A 528 19.96 -1.30 6.99
CA ALA A 528 20.11 -2.74 7.19
C ALA A 528 21.46 -3.07 7.83
N ASP A 529 21.46 -4.10 8.67
CA ASP A 529 22.66 -4.72 9.20
C ASP A 529 23.17 -5.82 8.23
N VAL A 530 22.27 -6.50 7.51
CA VAL A 530 22.58 -7.52 6.49
C VAL A 530 21.58 -7.45 5.34
N ILE A 531 22.04 -7.66 4.10
CA ILE A 531 21.19 -7.76 2.91
C ILE A 531 21.25 -9.17 2.33
N PHE A 532 20.09 -9.71 1.95
CA PHE A 532 19.98 -10.91 1.13
C PHE A 532 19.30 -10.57 -0.20
N SER A 533 19.88 -11.02 -1.32
CA SER A 533 19.27 -10.86 -2.63
C SER A 533 18.86 -12.19 -3.24
N VAL A 534 17.59 -12.28 -3.65
CA VAL A 534 17.00 -13.50 -4.20
C VAL A 534 17.55 -13.77 -5.60
N GLY A 535 18.50 -14.70 -5.71
CA GLY A 535 19.14 -15.06 -6.95
C GLY A 535 20.28 -14.13 -7.40
N PRO A 536 21.05 -14.56 -8.42
CA PRO A 536 22.23 -13.82 -8.89
C PRO A 536 21.88 -12.51 -9.60
N LEU A 537 20.74 -12.43 -10.29
CA LEU A 537 20.30 -11.20 -10.95
C LEU A 537 20.12 -10.05 -9.95
N MET A 538 19.35 -10.31 -8.89
CA MET A 538 19.10 -9.35 -7.81
C MET A 538 20.37 -9.00 -7.04
N TYR A 539 21.22 -10.00 -6.79
CA TYR A 539 22.47 -9.80 -6.08
C TYR A 539 23.38 -8.85 -6.84
N ASP A 540 23.63 -9.08 -8.12
CA ASP A 540 24.53 -8.23 -8.91
C ASP A 540 24.02 -6.78 -8.97
N TYR A 541 22.71 -6.61 -9.16
CA TYR A 541 22.06 -5.30 -9.21
C TYR A 541 22.24 -4.54 -7.89
N TYR A 542 21.81 -5.11 -6.76
CA TYR A 542 21.88 -4.40 -5.47
C TYR A 542 23.29 -4.33 -4.90
N LYS A 543 24.17 -5.29 -5.21
CA LYS A 543 25.56 -5.28 -4.73
C LYS A 543 26.32 -4.10 -5.34
N HIS A 544 26.03 -3.79 -6.60
CA HIS A 544 26.55 -2.59 -7.25
C HIS A 544 26.05 -1.32 -6.57
N GLN A 545 24.74 -1.20 -6.32
CA GLN A 545 24.13 0.00 -5.75
C GLN A 545 24.44 0.24 -4.26
N THR A 546 24.78 -0.83 -3.53
CA THR A 546 25.07 -0.77 -2.08
C THR A 546 26.57 -0.92 -1.77
N LYS A 547 27.43 -0.91 -2.79
CA LYS A 547 28.88 -1.12 -2.66
C LYS A 547 29.53 -0.22 -1.61
N GLN A 548 29.09 1.03 -1.53
CA GLN A 548 29.56 2.05 -0.59
C GLN A 548 29.20 1.76 0.87
N LEU A 549 28.18 0.94 1.14
CA LEU A 549 27.68 0.67 2.47
C LEU A 549 28.56 -0.33 3.25
N LYS A 550 29.44 -1.08 2.56
CA LYS A 550 30.39 -2.05 3.15
C LYS A 550 29.76 -3.05 4.14
N LEU A 551 28.48 -3.34 3.97
CA LEU A 551 27.70 -4.25 4.82
C LEU A 551 27.66 -5.66 4.22
N PRO A 552 27.46 -6.71 5.05
CA PRO A 552 27.29 -8.07 4.58
C PRO A 552 26.10 -8.14 3.61
N HIS A 553 26.38 -8.68 2.43
CA HIS A 553 25.38 -8.84 1.38
C HIS A 553 25.60 -10.20 0.74
N HIS A 554 24.59 -11.06 0.87
CA HIS A 554 24.63 -12.46 0.46
C HIS A 554 23.60 -12.76 -0.62
N LYS A 555 23.88 -13.78 -1.44
CA LYS A 555 22.88 -14.40 -2.32
C LYS A 555 21.95 -15.27 -1.47
N LEU A 556 20.66 -15.14 -1.69
CA LEU A 556 19.63 -16.07 -1.23
C LEU A 556 19.19 -16.92 -2.43
N LEU A 557 19.51 -18.21 -2.41
CA LEU A 557 19.17 -19.16 -3.47
C LEU A 557 18.08 -20.11 -2.96
N PRO A 558 16.81 -19.92 -3.38
CA PRO A 558 15.69 -20.72 -2.92
C PRO A 558 15.87 -22.20 -3.25
N LYS A 559 15.55 -23.09 -2.32
CA LYS A 559 15.45 -24.54 -2.54
C LYS A 559 14.03 -24.86 -3.04
N PRO A 560 13.87 -25.77 -4.03
CA PRO A 560 12.53 -26.18 -4.46
C PRO A 560 11.80 -26.92 -3.31
N SER A 561 10.49 -26.70 -3.19
CA SER A 561 9.68 -27.35 -2.15
C SER A 561 9.63 -28.87 -2.34
N ASN A 562 9.63 -29.62 -1.22
CA ASN A 562 9.67 -31.09 -1.26
C ASN A 562 8.52 -31.71 -2.06
N ILE A 563 7.34 -31.08 -2.11
CA ILE A 563 6.19 -31.62 -2.85
C ILE A 563 6.40 -31.65 -4.36
N PHE A 564 7.24 -30.76 -4.92
CA PHE A 564 7.64 -30.78 -6.32
C PHE A 564 8.82 -31.73 -6.53
N ILE A 565 9.79 -31.74 -5.59
CA ILE A 565 10.91 -32.69 -5.62
C ILE A 565 10.40 -34.14 -5.61
N ASN A 566 9.36 -34.43 -4.84
CA ASN A 566 8.78 -35.76 -4.70
C ASN A 566 7.78 -36.09 -5.83
N LEU A 567 7.52 -35.15 -6.75
CA LEU A 567 6.68 -35.44 -7.90
C LEU A 567 7.44 -36.34 -8.88
N HIS A 568 6.80 -37.44 -9.26
CA HIS A 568 7.25 -38.34 -10.31
C HIS A 568 6.24 -38.25 -11.46
N PRO A 569 6.37 -37.25 -12.36
CA PRO A 569 5.42 -37.09 -13.43
C PRO A 569 5.49 -38.30 -14.37
N VAL A 570 4.32 -38.82 -14.72
CA VAL A 570 4.23 -39.90 -15.70
C VAL A 570 4.34 -39.26 -17.08
N PRO A 571 5.30 -39.67 -17.93
CA PRO A 571 5.37 -39.19 -19.31
C PRO A 571 4.02 -39.39 -20.00
N PRO A 572 3.56 -38.45 -20.83
CA PRO A 572 2.30 -38.59 -21.55
C PRO A 572 2.28 -39.92 -22.31
N LEU A 573 1.32 -40.80 -22.01
CA LEU A 573 1.18 -42.15 -22.59
C LEU A 573 0.75 -42.14 -24.07
N GLY A 574 1.13 -41.10 -24.83
CA GLY A 574 0.57 -40.84 -26.16
C GLY A 574 -0.89 -40.40 -26.11
N THR A 575 -1.32 -39.73 -25.04
CA THR A 575 -2.66 -39.12 -24.97
C THR A 575 -2.86 -38.21 -26.17
N GLU A 576 -4.04 -38.30 -26.81
CA GLU A 576 -4.29 -37.49 -28.01
C GLU A 576 -4.19 -35.98 -27.70
N THR A 577 -4.61 -35.56 -26.50
CA THR A 577 -4.56 -34.15 -26.09
C THR A 577 -3.26 -33.78 -25.39
N LYS A 578 -2.61 -32.73 -25.88
CA LYS A 578 -1.42 -32.08 -25.29
C LYS A 578 -1.81 -30.89 -24.40
N VAL A 579 -1.10 -30.68 -23.30
CA VAL A 579 -1.37 -29.60 -22.34
C VAL A 579 -0.16 -28.70 -22.17
N VAL A 580 -0.33 -27.42 -22.52
CA VAL A 580 0.62 -26.35 -22.18
C VAL A 580 0.09 -25.61 -20.97
N LEU A 581 0.89 -25.53 -19.90
CA LEU A 581 0.52 -24.88 -18.66
C LEU A 581 1.32 -23.59 -18.46
N SER A 582 0.64 -22.46 -18.32
CA SER A 582 1.25 -21.20 -17.88
C SER A 582 0.79 -20.87 -16.46
N ILE A 583 1.71 -20.39 -15.63
CA ILE A 583 1.45 -20.13 -14.20
C ILE A 583 2.02 -18.76 -13.81
N GLY A 584 1.20 -17.95 -13.13
CA GLY A 584 1.63 -16.69 -12.53
C GLY A 584 0.53 -15.64 -12.44
N ARG A 585 0.74 -14.58 -11.66
CA ARG A 585 -0.23 -13.49 -11.49
C ARG A 585 -0.50 -12.79 -12.84
N VAL A 586 -1.75 -12.78 -13.28
CA VAL A 586 -2.13 -12.17 -14.57
C VAL A 586 -2.45 -10.69 -14.40
N LYS A 587 -3.32 -10.33 -13.46
CA LYS A 587 -3.81 -8.96 -13.27
C LYS A 587 -2.72 -7.90 -13.05
N GLY A 588 -2.70 -6.87 -13.90
CA GLY A 588 -1.89 -5.65 -13.77
C GLY A 588 -0.41 -5.82 -14.09
N VAL A 589 0.00 -7.02 -14.53
CA VAL A 589 1.39 -7.38 -14.91
C VAL A 589 1.39 -8.35 -16.11
N GLU A 590 0.33 -8.34 -16.91
CA GLU A 590 0.08 -9.31 -17.99
C GLU A 590 1.23 -9.31 -19.00
N ARG A 591 1.61 -8.11 -19.47
CA ARG A 591 2.71 -7.88 -20.41
C ARG A 591 4.08 -8.17 -19.78
N LEU A 592 4.24 -7.88 -18.48
CA LEU A 592 5.46 -8.19 -17.74
C LEU A 592 5.71 -9.71 -17.68
N LYS A 593 4.65 -10.50 -17.40
CA LYS A 593 4.68 -11.97 -17.36
C LYS A 593 4.62 -12.64 -18.73
N GLY A 594 4.42 -11.85 -19.79
CA GLY A 594 4.44 -12.34 -21.17
C GLY A 594 3.20 -13.14 -21.57
N TYR A 595 2.04 -12.91 -20.96
CA TYR A 595 0.83 -13.67 -21.31
C TYR A 595 0.28 -13.35 -22.70
N ASP A 596 0.53 -12.14 -23.17
CA ASP A 596 0.34 -11.74 -24.57
C ASP A 596 1.27 -12.51 -25.52
N LEU A 597 2.54 -12.74 -25.14
CA LEU A 597 3.45 -13.61 -25.91
C LEU A 597 2.98 -15.06 -25.89
N ALA A 598 2.61 -15.58 -24.71
CA ALA A 598 2.10 -16.93 -24.56
C ALA A 598 0.87 -17.15 -25.47
N ALA A 599 -0.06 -16.19 -25.50
CA ALA A 599 -1.23 -16.25 -26.36
C ALA A 599 -0.86 -16.30 -27.86
N LYS A 600 0.02 -15.40 -28.31
CA LYS A 600 0.51 -15.39 -29.70
C LYS A 600 1.23 -16.70 -30.06
N SER A 601 2.08 -17.23 -29.18
CA SER A 601 2.75 -18.51 -29.39
C SER A 601 1.77 -19.68 -29.44
N MET A 602 0.78 -19.69 -28.56
CA MET A 602 -0.20 -20.77 -28.48
C MET A 602 -1.13 -20.83 -29.70
N TRP A 603 -1.38 -19.70 -30.36
CA TRP A 603 -2.05 -19.69 -31.66
C TRP A 603 -1.34 -20.56 -32.69
N ASP A 604 -0.03 -20.31 -32.88
CA ASP A 604 0.78 -21.07 -33.84
C ASP A 604 0.87 -22.56 -33.44
N VAL A 605 1.05 -22.82 -32.13
CA VAL A 605 1.08 -24.19 -31.59
C VAL A 605 -0.23 -24.93 -31.87
N MET A 606 -1.39 -24.31 -31.60
CA MET A 606 -2.70 -24.95 -31.79
C MET A 606 -3.08 -25.07 -33.26
N LYS A 607 -2.53 -24.22 -34.14
CA LYS A 607 -2.68 -24.36 -35.58
C LYS A 607 -1.95 -25.58 -36.13
N GLU A 608 -0.76 -25.88 -35.60
CA GLU A 608 0.04 -27.03 -36.03
C GLU A 608 -0.35 -28.34 -35.31
N LEU A 609 -0.64 -28.24 -34.00
CA LEU A 609 -1.00 -29.35 -33.12
C LEU A 609 -2.42 -29.11 -32.59
N THR A 610 -3.42 -29.43 -33.40
CA THR A 610 -4.84 -29.10 -33.18
C THR A 610 -5.43 -29.69 -31.90
N ASN A 611 -4.88 -30.78 -31.38
CA ASN A 611 -5.28 -31.36 -30.11
C ASN A 611 -4.43 -30.85 -28.94
N THR A 612 -4.19 -29.54 -28.87
CA THR A 612 -3.45 -28.90 -27.78
C THR A 612 -4.37 -28.01 -26.96
N LYS A 613 -4.26 -28.05 -25.64
CA LYS A 613 -4.98 -27.18 -24.69
C LYS A 613 -4.01 -26.28 -23.95
N TRP A 614 -4.31 -24.99 -23.92
CA TRP A 614 -3.61 -24.03 -23.05
C TRP A 614 -4.37 -23.87 -21.74
N ARG A 615 -3.69 -24.10 -20.62
CA ARG A 615 -4.20 -23.83 -19.28
C ARG A 615 -3.41 -22.67 -18.68
N LEU A 616 -4.11 -21.71 -18.10
CA LEU A 616 -3.51 -20.52 -17.52
C LEU A 616 -3.94 -20.38 -16.06
N ARG A 617 -3.00 -20.58 -15.14
CA ARG A 617 -3.23 -20.44 -13.70
C ARG A 617 -2.80 -19.07 -13.19
N GLY A 618 -3.70 -18.39 -12.48
CA GLY A 618 -3.53 -17.03 -11.96
C GLY A 618 -4.56 -16.01 -12.43
N VAL A 619 -5.68 -16.49 -12.97
CA VAL A 619 -6.83 -15.68 -13.42
C VAL A 619 -8.01 -15.98 -12.51
N THR A 620 -8.51 -14.98 -11.79
CA THR A 620 -9.74 -15.13 -10.99
C THR A 620 -10.98 -15.11 -11.90
N LYS A 621 -12.12 -15.62 -11.43
CA LYS A 621 -13.37 -15.56 -12.21
C LYS A 621 -13.78 -14.12 -12.54
N GLU A 622 -13.56 -13.20 -11.61
CA GLU A 622 -13.87 -11.79 -11.76
C GLU A 622 -12.93 -11.09 -12.74
N ASP A 623 -11.66 -11.50 -12.77
CA ASP A 623 -10.63 -10.92 -13.64
C ASP A 623 -10.56 -11.60 -15.02
N PHE A 624 -11.35 -12.65 -15.24
CA PHE A 624 -11.32 -13.44 -16.48
C PHE A 624 -11.60 -12.57 -17.71
N ARG A 625 -12.63 -11.73 -17.66
CA ARG A 625 -12.99 -10.87 -18.80
C ARG A 625 -11.88 -9.86 -19.14
N GLY A 626 -11.30 -9.21 -18.14
CA GLY A 626 -10.20 -8.26 -18.37
C GLY A 626 -8.91 -8.95 -18.85
N SER A 627 -8.60 -10.11 -18.29
CA SER A 627 -7.46 -10.93 -18.72
C SER A 627 -7.66 -11.41 -20.17
N GLN A 628 -8.88 -11.84 -20.53
CA GLN A 628 -9.24 -12.17 -21.90
C GLN A 628 -9.13 -10.99 -22.85
N GLU A 629 -9.58 -9.79 -22.45
CA GLU A 629 -9.49 -8.59 -23.28
C GLU A 629 -8.03 -8.23 -23.58
N ILE A 630 -7.12 -8.34 -22.60
CA ILE A 630 -5.67 -8.09 -22.77
C ILE A 630 -4.99 -9.18 -23.59
N ILE A 631 -5.26 -10.46 -23.30
CA ILE A 631 -4.78 -11.61 -24.07
C ILE A 631 -5.20 -11.48 -25.53
N ASN A 632 -6.44 -11.02 -25.76
CA ASN A 632 -6.99 -10.82 -27.09
C ASN A 632 -6.72 -9.42 -27.65
N ALA A 633 -6.07 -8.48 -26.94
CA ALA A 633 -5.93 -7.09 -27.38
C ALA A 633 -5.07 -6.94 -28.66
N ASN A 634 -4.35 -7.99 -29.06
CA ASN A 634 -3.61 -8.06 -30.32
C ASN A 634 -4.49 -8.62 -31.47
N LYS A 635 -5.73 -8.12 -31.60
CA LYS A 635 -6.78 -8.63 -32.52
C LYS A 635 -6.43 -8.52 -34.01
N ASP A 636 -5.44 -7.74 -34.38
CA ASP A 636 -5.20 -7.40 -35.78
C ASP A 636 -4.67 -8.56 -36.63
N LYS A 637 -4.32 -9.72 -36.04
CA LYS A 637 -3.68 -10.84 -36.76
C LYS A 637 -4.13 -12.27 -36.38
N VAL A 638 -5.03 -12.45 -35.42
CA VAL A 638 -5.27 -13.78 -34.79
C VAL A 638 -6.76 -14.00 -34.49
N GLU A 639 -7.35 -15.16 -34.83
CA GLU A 639 -8.65 -15.54 -34.27
C GLU A 639 -8.49 -15.89 -32.78
N PHE A 640 -9.60 -15.92 -32.05
CA PHE A 640 -9.61 -16.22 -30.62
C PHE A 640 -8.76 -17.46 -30.25
N VAL A 641 -7.80 -17.30 -29.32
CA VAL A 641 -7.00 -18.43 -28.77
C VAL A 641 -7.74 -19.02 -27.57
N PRO A 642 -8.30 -20.24 -27.66
CA PRO A 642 -9.00 -20.85 -26.53
C PRO A 642 -8.01 -21.23 -25.43
N PHE A 643 -8.31 -20.83 -24.19
CA PHE A 643 -7.57 -21.27 -23.01
C PHE A 643 -8.50 -21.57 -21.84
N THR A 644 -8.04 -22.42 -20.92
CA THR A 644 -8.75 -22.72 -19.67
C THR A 644 -8.19 -21.86 -18.54
N PRO A 645 -8.93 -20.87 -18.02
CA PRO A 645 -8.51 -20.11 -16.86
C PRO A 645 -8.58 -20.98 -15.59
N LEU A 646 -7.56 -20.88 -14.75
CA LEU A 646 -7.52 -21.50 -13.43
C LEU A 646 -7.20 -20.41 -12.40
N GLU A 647 -7.92 -20.42 -11.28
CA GLU A 647 -7.62 -19.55 -10.15
C GLU A 647 -6.21 -19.85 -9.63
N TYR A 648 -5.51 -18.85 -9.08
CA TYR A 648 -4.25 -19.16 -8.39
C TYR A 648 -4.57 -20.06 -7.19
N GLY A 649 -3.78 -21.10 -6.97
CA GLY A 649 -4.08 -22.09 -5.95
C GLY A 649 -2.88 -22.52 -5.14
N THR A 650 -3.12 -23.51 -4.31
CA THR A 650 -2.16 -24.14 -3.39
C THR A 650 -0.99 -24.76 -4.15
N GLN A 651 0.14 -25.03 -3.46
CA GLN A 651 1.23 -25.71 -4.12
C GLN A 651 0.86 -27.16 -4.50
N GLU A 652 -0.08 -27.79 -3.80
CA GLU A 652 -0.62 -29.10 -4.14
C GLU A 652 -1.34 -29.05 -5.50
N GLU A 653 -2.19 -28.06 -5.70
CA GLU A 653 -2.87 -27.83 -6.97
C GLU A 653 -1.90 -27.47 -8.10
N LEU A 654 -0.87 -26.66 -7.80
CA LEU A 654 0.20 -26.35 -8.75
C LEU A 654 0.98 -27.60 -9.13
N ARG A 655 1.34 -28.43 -8.15
CA ARG A 655 2.03 -29.72 -8.35
C ARG A 655 1.18 -30.65 -9.20
N ASP A 656 -0.12 -30.72 -8.94
CA ASP A 656 -1.06 -31.50 -9.72
C ASP A 656 -1.17 -31.03 -11.17
N ASP A 657 -1.32 -29.72 -11.38
CA ASP A 657 -1.39 -29.16 -12.72
C ASP A 657 -0.06 -29.36 -13.48
N MET A 658 1.10 -29.15 -12.82
CA MET A 658 2.41 -29.43 -13.40
C MET A 658 2.55 -30.91 -13.78
N GLY A 659 2.15 -31.83 -12.90
CA GLY A 659 2.21 -33.27 -13.16
C GLY A 659 1.33 -33.74 -14.33
N ARG A 660 0.37 -32.90 -14.78
CA ARG A 660 -0.52 -33.15 -15.91
C ARG A 660 -0.16 -32.36 -17.16
N ALA A 661 0.86 -31.49 -17.10
CA ALA A 661 1.28 -30.68 -18.22
C ALA A 661 2.31 -31.42 -19.07
N ASP A 662 2.22 -31.31 -20.40
CA ASP A 662 3.29 -31.75 -21.30
C ASP A 662 4.45 -30.74 -21.29
N VAL A 663 4.16 -29.46 -21.03
CA VAL A 663 5.17 -28.40 -20.89
C VAL A 663 4.64 -27.25 -20.02
N VAL A 664 5.51 -26.70 -19.18
CA VAL A 664 5.25 -25.49 -18.40
C VAL A 664 5.91 -24.28 -19.08
N LEU A 665 5.12 -23.25 -19.39
CA LEU A 665 5.51 -22.07 -20.14
C LEU A 665 5.46 -20.80 -19.28
N MET A 666 6.61 -20.13 -19.10
CA MET A 666 6.78 -18.89 -18.34
C MET A 666 7.61 -17.87 -19.14
N PRO A 667 7.01 -17.15 -20.10
CA PRO A 667 7.71 -16.28 -21.06
C PRO A 667 7.86 -14.85 -20.52
N SER A 668 8.18 -14.69 -19.23
CA SER A 668 8.30 -13.38 -18.57
C SER A 668 9.29 -12.46 -19.31
N ARG A 669 8.90 -11.21 -19.58
CA ARG A 669 9.78 -10.18 -20.15
C ARG A 669 10.76 -9.63 -19.13
N ALA A 670 10.38 -9.63 -17.85
CA ALA A 670 11.29 -9.43 -16.73
C ALA A 670 10.78 -10.20 -15.52
N GLU A 671 11.69 -10.90 -14.84
CA GLU A 671 11.38 -11.67 -13.64
C GLU A 671 12.60 -11.72 -12.70
N PRO A 672 12.49 -11.25 -11.45
CA PRO A 672 13.63 -11.16 -10.52
C PRO A 672 14.39 -12.47 -10.33
N PHE A 673 13.64 -13.57 -10.21
CA PHE A 673 14.17 -14.92 -10.14
C PHE A 673 13.32 -15.84 -11.00
N GLY A 674 12.24 -16.41 -10.46
CA GLY A 674 11.35 -17.32 -11.20
C GLY A 674 11.10 -18.62 -10.43
N LEU A 675 10.57 -18.50 -9.20
CA LEU A 675 10.38 -19.65 -8.30
C LEU A 675 9.53 -20.76 -8.92
N VAL A 676 8.46 -20.40 -9.64
CA VAL A 676 7.59 -21.39 -10.28
C VAL A 676 8.33 -22.18 -11.35
N GLY A 677 9.26 -21.55 -12.07
CA GLY A 677 10.12 -22.24 -13.04
C GLY A 677 11.09 -23.18 -12.37
N LEU A 678 11.63 -22.79 -11.22
CA LEU A 678 12.47 -23.65 -10.40
C LEU A 678 11.69 -24.86 -9.88
N GLU A 679 10.46 -24.65 -9.39
CA GLU A 679 9.56 -25.71 -8.94
C GLU A 679 9.17 -26.65 -10.08
N ALA A 680 8.91 -26.14 -11.29
CA ALA A 680 8.61 -26.95 -12.46
C ALA A 680 9.81 -27.81 -12.92
N ILE A 681 11.03 -27.27 -12.88
CA ILE A 681 12.25 -28.06 -13.16
C ILE A 681 12.43 -29.13 -12.07
N ALA A 682 12.22 -28.79 -10.80
CA ALA A 682 12.29 -29.74 -9.69
C ALA A 682 11.16 -30.80 -9.73
N ALA A 683 10.03 -30.48 -10.34
CA ALA A 683 8.96 -31.42 -10.66
C ALA A 683 9.37 -32.40 -11.78
N GLY A 684 10.39 -32.07 -12.58
CA GLY A 684 10.91 -32.91 -13.65
C GLY A 684 10.00 -32.95 -14.87
N VAL A 685 9.25 -31.86 -15.10
CA VAL A 685 8.43 -31.65 -16.30
C VAL A 685 9.17 -30.75 -17.28
N PRO A 686 8.93 -30.84 -18.60
CA PRO A 686 9.53 -29.91 -19.56
C PRO A 686 9.15 -28.46 -19.25
N VAL A 687 10.13 -27.57 -19.27
CA VAL A 687 9.96 -26.14 -18.93
C VAL A 687 10.51 -25.25 -20.03
N VAL A 688 9.77 -24.19 -20.33
CA VAL A 688 10.20 -23.09 -21.20
C VAL A 688 10.14 -21.78 -20.42
N ILE A 689 11.29 -21.18 -20.18
CA ILE A 689 11.45 -19.85 -19.58
C ILE A 689 12.14 -18.90 -20.55
N SER A 690 11.91 -17.60 -20.38
CA SER A 690 12.65 -16.58 -21.14
C SER A 690 14.06 -16.36 -20.56
N HIS A 691 15.01 -16.05 -21.44
CA HIS A 691 16.37 -15.63 -21.06
C HIS A 691 16.42 -14.34 -20.21
N LYS A 692 15.34 -13.54 -20.21
CA LYS A 692 15.20 -12.31 -19.41
C LYS A 692 14.81 -12.59 -17.94
N SER A 693 14.64 -13.85 -17.55
CA SER A 693 14.37 -14.24 -16.15
C SER A 693 15.65 -14.41 -15.32
N GLY A 694 15.59 -14.07 -14.04
CA GLY A 694 16.70 -14.32 -13.11
C GLY A 694 17.01 -15.81 -12.92
N LEU A 695 16.01 -16.69 -13.13
CA LEU A 695 16.18 -18.14 -13.13
C LEU A 695 17.03 -18.56 -14.32
N ALA A 696 16.79 -18.04 -15.52
CA ALA A 696 17.65 -18.34 -16.68
C ALA A 696 19.09 -17.91 -16.43
N LYS A 697 19.31 -16.71 -15.86
CA LYS A 697 20.65 -16.26 -15.45
C LYS A 697 21.30 -17.20 -14.44
N PHE A 698 20.54 -17.72 -13.48
CA PHE A 698 21.03 -18.71 -12.52
C PHE A 698 21.38 -20.03 -13.20
N LEU A 699 20.47 -20.62 -13.98
CA LEU A 699 20.65 -21.93 -14.60
C LEU A 699 21.84 -21.97 -15.57
N LYS A 700 22.09 -20.89 -16.33
CA LYS A 700 23.29 -20.75 -17.19
C LYS A 700 24.62 -20.89 -16.44
N THR A 701 24.62 -20.67 -15.11
CA THR A 701 25.82 -20.85 -14.27
C THR A 701 25.93 -22.24 -13.64
N GLN A 702 24.91 -23.09 -13.79
CA GLN A 702 24.86 -24.42 -13.16
C GLN A 702 25.37 -25.50 -14.10
N ASP A 703 24.75 -25.66 -15.27
CA ASP A 703 25.09 -26.69 -16.26
C ASP A 703 24.60 -26.26 -17.66
N PRO A 704 25.40 -26.41 -18.73
CA PRO A 704 24.99 -26.03 -20.08
C PRO A 704 23.72 -26.74 -20.59
N GLU A 705 23.39 -27.94 -20.07
CA GLU A 705 22.16 -28.64 -20.48
C GLU A 705 20.88 -27.86 -20.12
N PHE A 706 20.94 -26.95 -19.14
CA PHE A 706 19.79 -26.10 -18.81
C PHE A 706 19.41 -25.12 -19.92
N ASP A 707 20.29 -24.85 -20.90
CA ASP A 707 19.95 -24.04 -22.08
C ASP A 707 18.74 -24.61 -22.84
N ARG A 708 18.47 -25.92 -22.70
CA ARG A 708 17.26 -26.58 -23.23
C ARG A 708 15.95 -25.97 -22.72
N THR A 709 15.97 -25.35 -21.54
CA THR A 709 14.80 -24.73 -20.89
C THR A 709 14.66 -23.24 -21.20
N ILE A 710 15.70 -22.63 -21.79
CA ILE A 710 15.80 -21.18 -21.95
C ILE A 710 15.55 -20.79 -23.40
N VAL A 711 14.65 -19.83 -23.60
CA VAL A 711 14.36 -19.25 -24.91
C VAL A 711 14.75 -17.77 -24.94
N GLU A 712 15.56 -17.43 -25.95
CA GLU A 712 15.94 -16.05 -26.25
C GLU A 712 14.74 -15.34 -26.91
N ILE A 713 14.30 -14.22 -26.33
CA ILE A 713 13.14 -13.44 -26.79
C ILE A 713 13.56 -11.99 -27.09
N GLY A 714 13.41 -11.57 -28.36
CA GLY A 714 13.69 -10.19 -28.74
C GLY A 714 12.63 -9.20 -28.25
N ASP A 715 12.81 -7.92 -28.57
CA ASP A 715 11.82 -6.88 -28.30
C ASP A 715 10.68 -6.85 -29.36
N ASP A 716 10.88 -7.57 -30.47
CA ASP A 716 9.85 -7.85 -31.46
C ASP A 716 8.97 -9.01 -30.97
N ASP A 717 7.77 -8.65 -30.50
CA ASP A 717 6.80 -9.58 -29.91
C ASP A 717 6.38 -10.69 -30.90
N ASP A 718 6.36 -10.43 -32.21
CA ASP A 718 5.96 -11.42 -33.22
C ASP A 718 7.08 -12.46 -33.42
N LYS A 719 8.36 -12.01 -33.50
CA LYS A 719 9.51 -12.93 -33.58
C LYS A 719 9.73 -13.72 -32.29
N ALA A 720 9.53 -13.08 -31.13
CA ALA A 720 9.58 -13.74 -29.84
C ALA A 720 8.52 -14.85 -29.76
N ALA A 721 7.29 -14.56 -30.18
CA ALA A 721 6.20 -15.53 -30.19
C ALA A 721 6.48 -16.73 -31.11
N GLN A 722 7.06 -16.51 -32.30
CA GLN A 722 7.48 -17.56 -33.23
C GLN A 722 8.59 -18.46 -32.66
N THR A 723 9.54 -17.87 -31.95
CA THR A 723 10.65 -18.63 -31.34
C THR A 723 10.13 -19.53 -30.22
N LEU A 724 9.24 -18.97 -29.39
CA LEU A 724 8.55 -19.71 -28.33
C LEU A 724 7.67 -20.82 -28.89
N SER A 725 6.86 -20.55 -29.92
CA SER A 725 5.95 -21.55 -30.51
C SER A 725 6.72 -22.73 -31.10
N LYS A 726 7.81 -22.47 -31.83
CA LYS A 726 8.70 -23.53 -32.34
C LYS A 726 9.24 -24.42 -31.23
N ARG A 727 9.75 -23.84 -30.14
CA ARG A 727 10.28 -24.64 -29.02
C ARG A 727 9.19 -25.47 -28.35
N ILE A 728 7.99 -24.91 -28.17
CA ILE A 728 6.84 -25.63 -27.61
C ILE A 728 6.45 -26.80 -28.52
N ILE A 729 6.34 -26.58 -29.83
CA ILE A 729 6.02 -27.63 -30.81
C ILE A 729 7.05 -28.76 -30.77
N ASP A 730 8.34 -28.43 -30.74
CA ASP A 730 9.41 -29.42 -30.64
C ASP A 730 9.26 -30.28 -29.37
N ILE A 731 8.93 -29.64 -28.24
CA ILE A 731 8.68 -30.35 -26.98
C ILE A 731 7.49 -31.30 -27.09
N LEU A 732 6.38 -30.81 -27.65
CA LEU A 732 5.13 -31.58 -27.74
C LEU A 732 5.23 -32.74 -28.74
N LYS A 733 6.06 -32.62 -29.79
CA LYS A 733 6.31 -33.69 -30.78
C LYS A 733 7.21 -34.80 -30.24
N ASP A 734 8.26 -34.45 -29.48
CA ASP A 734 9.19 -35.42 -28.88
C ASP A 734 9.03 -35.51 -27.34
N GLY A 735 7.77 -35.62 -26.90
CA GLY A 735 7.42 -35.62 -25.49
C GLY A 735 8.20 -36.63 -24.64
N PRO A 736 8.30 -37.92 -25.01
CA PRO A 736 9.04 -38.91 -24.21
C PRO A 736 10.50 -38.53 -23.96
N ARG A 737 11.21 -38.05 -25.00
CA ARG A 737 12.62 -37.65 -24.87
C ARG A 737 12.76 -36.36 -24.07
N GLU A 738 11.84 -35.42 -24.22
CA GLU A 738 11.85 -34.16 -23.48
C GLU A 738 11.55 -34.38 -22.00
N PHE A 739 10.67 -35.32 -21.66
CA PHE A 739 10.45 -35.74 -20.27
C PHE A 739 11.70 -36.42 -19.68
N GLN A 740 12.37 -37.30 -20.45
CA GLN A 740 13.64 -37.88 -20.00
C GLN A 740 14.70 -36.79 -19.76
N ALA A 741 14.80 -35.80 -20.65
CA ALA A 741 15.69 -34.66 -20.47
C ALA A 741 15.31 -33.85 -19.23
N ALA A 742 14.03 -33.58 -19.00
CA ALA A 742 13.56 -32.87 -17.81
C ALA A 742 13.88 -33.62 -16.50
N GLN A 743 13.78 -34.96 -16.48
CA GLN A 743 14.20 -35.77 -15.34
C GLN A 743 15.72 -35.71 -15.12
N SER A 744 16.52 -35.70 -16.19
CA SER A 744 17.97 -35.48 -16.11
C SER A 744 18.30 -34.11 -15.49
N LEU A 745 17.64 -33.05 -15.97
CA LEU A 745 17.81 -31.68 -15.45
C LEU A 745 17.38 -31.56 -13.99
N LYS A 746 16.26 -32.19 -13.59
CA LYS A 746 15.84 -32.31 -12.19
C LYS A 746 16.94 -32.92 -11.33
N LYS A 747 17.51 -34.06 -11.76
CA LYS A 747 18.59 -34.73 -11.04
C LYS A 747 19.80 -33.82 -10.89
N LYS A 748 20.28 -33.20 -11.99
CA LYS A 748 21.41 -32.26 -11.97
C LYS A 748 21.17 -31.08 -11.01
N LEU A 749 19.97 -30.50 -11.05
CA LEU A 749 19.59 -29.37 -10.18
C LEU A 749 19.66 -29.75 -8.70
N LEU A 750 19.19 -30.94 -8.32
CA LEU A 750 19.15 -31.40 -6.94
C LEU A 750 20.52 -31.88 -6.44
N ASP A 751 21.28 -32.57 -7.30
CA ASP A 751 22.62 -33.09 -7.00
C ASP A 751 23.64 -31.95 -6.81
N SER A 752 23.44 -30.79 -7.47
CA SER A 752 24.32 -29.63 -7.29
C SER A 752 24.26 -29.03 -5.88
N LYS A 753 23.15 -29.26 -5.15
CA LYS A 753 22.88 -28.71 -3.82
C LYS A 753 23.20 -27.20 -3.74
N TYR A 754 22.92 -26.47 -4.81
CA TYR A 754 23.32 -25.06 -5.01
C TYR A 754 22.90 -24.12 -3.87
N TRP A 755 21.83 -24.46 -3.13
CA TRP A 755 21.33 -23.66 -2.01
C TRP A 755 22.19 -23.79 -0.74
N THR A 756 23.07 -24.78 -0.62
CA THR A 756 23.78 -25.12 0.64
C THR A 756 24.60 -23.95 1.18
N GLU A 757 25.45 -23.34 0.33
CA GLU A 757 26.25 -22.18 0.73
C GLU A 757 25.36 -20.99 1.11
N SER A 758 24.31 -20.75 0.33
CA SER A 758 23.35 -19.68 0.59
C SER A 758 22.62 -19.86 1.92
N HIS A 759 22.15 -21.08 2.22
CA HIS A 759 21.48 -21.42 3.47
C HIS A 759 22.45 -21.36 4.66
N THR A 760 23.71 -21.74 4.46
CA THR A 760 24.76 -21.59 5.48
C THR A 760 24.95 -20.11 5.83
N ASN A 761 25.01 -19.22 4.83
CA ASN A 761 25.10 -17.77 5.06
C ASN A 761 23.88 -17.21 5.80
N VAL A 762 22.68 -17.73 5.51
CA VAL A 762 21.46 -17.41 6.29
C VAL A 762 21.67 -17.83 7.74
N LEU A 763 21.93 -19.10 8.03
CA LEU A 763 22.09 -19.62 9.39
C LEU A 763 23.17 -18.86 10.18
N GLN A 764 24.34 -18.63 9.59
CA GLN A 764 25.43 -17.86 10.20
C GLN A 764 25.03 -16.42 10.54
N THR A 765 24.24 -15.77 9.68
CA THR A 765 23.74 -14.41 9.94
C THR A 765 22.90 -14.36 11.23
N PHE A 766 22.08 -15.40 11.45
CA PHE A 766 21.22 -15.52 12.63
C PHE A 766 21.92 -16.14 13.85
N GLY A 767 23.23 -16.43 13.76
CA GLY A 767 24.02 -17.01 14.84
C GLY A 767 23.72 -18.48 15.10
N LEU A 768 23.28 -19.21 14.08
CA LEU A 768 22.99 -20.63 14.12
C LEU A 768 24.11 -21.40 13.40
N GLU A 769 24.43 -22.59 13.91
CA GLU A 769 25.42 -23.46 13.27
C GLU A 769 24.88 -23.97 11.92
N GLY A 770 25.69 -23.76 10.86
CA GLY A 770 25.41 -24.12 9.47
C GLY A 770 25.10 -25.59 9.27
#